data_AF-A0A4U0UHU7-F1
#
_entry.id   AF-A0A4U0UHU7-F1
#
_cell.length_a   1.000
_cell.length_b   1.000
_cell.length_c   1.000
_cell.angle_alpha   90.00
_cell.angle_beta   90.00
_cell.angle_gamma   90.00
#
_symmetry.space_group_name_H-M   'P 1'
#
loop_
_entity.id
_entity.type
_entity.pdbx_description
1 polymer ?
#
loop_
_entity_poly.entity_id
_entity_poly.type
_entity_poly.pdbx_seq_one_letter_code
_entity_poly.pdbx_strand_id
1 'polypeptide(L)'
;MARFPAFDDYSQKRNFGDGIKRCNELLRKNPKNIQLLTTKLRVLYAAGSDEVSQVLDDLVAIQPREIQDIVEMEAAVVDGQSDFFPRPSSAGPAVAKVWDAAAKAVTTVDQKLEILTLRFERAVLDDRLTDAQQALIQLKAVQPRNRVVYMAHAAFTQLISTSNEDLQARLAMGLARRAVSERFGDDKTLDCRVPGQIFAVQGSVKDLESIEGGPFQDSKHVSDARRRRQGKVAANGSAITSKVPEPGSVPTQEWLAVEVSSLKRTFATLIDSGASTEALRAFATNAIRLFQESISNLGTGARRSPVDACFLAASALVRMFEQTADTQYLLHSAYLAERLLRHHEHTHEARLVLVYLYMRLNLGSLAMRLFDSLNIKEIQHDTVGHVLFTRLSLIHPHATVWGREAADGMLPFKRTAHALKVYVRCEEKLAETQASVLSHGQTGMVFDLQELRDSLRMSLSRRVTLLEHRRVARLTRGDIGDDEAAKAMGPLACENWVQTKDNRDFDAAFDYGYNVERALHGRGSLAPREACVLFALAADTAWCIATESSSMVTKPSEVLEKARQAKEVVDPLLPFDQQASKLGMTTAEYLAGVLALCTLELLTYVQSAGDDVAEERVAEHIASIHDASEHLSVDGLTKVSDPLAERLLDYYAYTDVLGIVAVACRFVRSKAPAEAAKELQHLQDQAHRLVARLQQRATAQQVAIKGSGVRQHMERDREVWDGVRMLGEVELRDFCEEVAKAAKEGWDGMLKIKLV
;
A
#
# COMPACT_ATOMS: atom_id res chain seq x y z
N MET A 1 1.57 16.44 -48.62
CA MET A 1 1.37 15.09 -48.06
C MET A 1 0.46 15.23 -46.84
N ALA A 2 -0.62 14.44 -46.74
CA ALA A 2 -1.47 14.47 -45.57
C ALA A 2 -0.72 13.84 -44.38
N ARG A 3 -0.64 14.54 -43.24
CA ARG A 3 -0.04 14.02 -42.01
C ARG A 3 -0.81 12.78 -41.55
N PHE A 4 -0.10 11.70 -41.23
CA PHE A 4 -0.71 10.50 -40.65
C PHE A 4 -1.28 10.84 -39.27
N PRO A 5 -2.47 10.32 -38.92
CA PRO A 5 -3.03 10.50 -37.58
C PRO A 5 -2.09 9.86 -36.55
N ALA A 6 -1.75 10.58 -35.48
CA ALA A 6 -1.11 10.00 -34.31
C ALA A 6 -2.14 9.82 -33.19
N PHE A 7 -2.02 8.77 -32.39
CA PHE A 7 -2.94 8.51 -31.27
C PHE A 7 -3.01 9.71 -30.31
N ASP A 8 -1.86 10.31 -30.00
CA ASP A 8 -1.74 11.44 -29.06
C ASP A 8 -2.54 12.67 -29.50
N ASP A 9 -2.67 12.89 -30.82
CA ASP A 9 -3.43 14.02 -31.38
C ASP A 9 -4.93 13.94 -30.98
N TYR A 10 -5.45 12.74 -30.73
CA TYR A 10 -6.85 12.48 -30.36
C TYR A 10 -7.03 12.20 -28.87
N SER A 11 -6.03 11.58 -28.23
CA SER A 11 -6.04 11.27 -26.80
C SER A 11 -6.10 12.53 -25.93
N GLN A 12 -5.27 13.54 -26.23
CA GLN A 12 -5.21 14.79 -25.45
C GLN A 12 -6.54 15.54 -25.38
N LYS A 13 -7.36 15.44 -26.44
CA LYS A 13 -8.67 16.13 -26.55
C LYS A 13 -9.86 15.20 -26.28
N ARG A 14 -9.62 13.93 -25.94
CA ARG A 14 -10.63 12.85 -25.86
C ARG A 14 -11.57 12.81 -27.08
N ASN A 15 -11.07 13.18 -28.27
CA ASN A 15 -11.86 13.26 -29.49
C ASN A 15 -11.63 12.02 -30.36
N PHE A 16 -11.96 10.85 -29.81
CA PHE A 16 -11.72 9.56 -30.46
C PHE A 16 -12.60 9.35 -31.69
N GLY A 17 -13.81 9.91 -31.71
CA GLY A 17 -14.73 9.81 -32.85
C GLY A 17 -14.15 10.39 -34.14
N ASP A 18 -13.50 11.55 -34.07
CA ASP A 18 -12.84 12.14 -35.24
C ASP A 18 -11.57 11.38 -35.64
N GLY A 19 -10.86 10.79 -34.67
CA GLY A 19 -9.75 9.88 -34.93
C GLY A 19 -10.18 8.65 -35.74
N ILE A 20 -11.30 8.02 -35.36
CA ILE A 20 -11.86 6.87 -36.07
C ILE A 20 -12.26 7.27 -37.50
N LYS A 21 -12.98 8.38 -37.66
CA LYS A 21 -13.38 8.89 -38.99
C LYS A 21 -12.16 9.12 -39.87
N ARG A 22 -11.13 9.78 -39.32
CA ARG A 22 -9.91 10.07 -40.07
C ARG A 22 -9.15 8.81 -40.49
N CYS A 23 -9.05 7.82 -39.60
CA CYS A 23 -8.46 6.53 -39.94
C CYS A 23 -9.26 5.85 -41.07
N ASN A 24 -10.59 5.83 -40.98
CA ASN A 24 -11.46 5.26 -42.01
C ASN A 24 -11.28 5.93 -43.38
N GLU A 25 -11.16 7.26 -43.45
CA GLU A 25 -10.89 7.99 -44.70
C GLU A 25 -9.57 7.58 -45.37
N LEU A 26 -8.52 7.42 -44.57
CA LEU A 26 -7.19 7.07 -45.08
C LEU A 26 -7.11 5.59 -45.44
N LEU A 27 -7.75 4.72 -44.67
CA LEU A 27 -7.84 3.29 -44.96
C LEU A 27 -8.66 3.00 -46.22
N ARG A 28 -9.64 3.82 -46.59
CA ARG A 28 -10.30 3.71 -47.91
C ARG A 28 -9.31 3.86 -49.08
N LYS A 29 -8.26 4.67 -48.91
CA LYS A 29 -7.23 4.88 -49.93
C LYS A 29 -6.11 3.85 -49.86
N ASN A 30 -5.80 3.36 -48.66
CA ASN A 30 -4.78 2.35 -48.44
C ASN A 30 -5.23 1.31 -47.39
N PRO A 31 -6.06 0.32 -47.78
CA PRO A 31 -6.72 -0.59 -46.84
C PRO A 31 -5.78 -1.52 -46.07
N LYS A 32 -4.57 -1.74 -46.58
CA LYS A 32 -3.59 -2.68 -46.01
C LYS A 32 -2.48 -1.99 -45.20
N ASN A 33 -2.67 -0.72 -44.86
CA ASN A 33 -1.68 0.03 -44.11
C ASN A 33 -1.71 -0.38 -42.62
N ILE A 34 -0.68 -1.12 -42.19
CA ILE A 34 -0.59 -1.67 -40.83
C ILE A 34 -0.55 -0.55 -39.78
N GLN A 35 0.28 0.48 -39.98
CA GLN A 35 0.38 1.62 -39.05
C GLN A 35 -0.95 2.35 -38.85
N LEU A 36 -1.73 2.54 -39.91
CA LEU A 36 -3.07 3.15 -39.82
C LEU A 36 -4.06 2.23 -39.11
N LEU A 37 -4.02 0.92 -39.35
CA LEU A 37 -4.87 -0.05 -38.65
C LEU A 37 -4.50 -0.14 -37.16
N THR A 38 -3.21 -0.15 -36.81
CA THR A 38 -2.73 -0.12 -35.42
C THR A 38 -3.14 1.17 -34.73
N THR A 39 -3.04 2.32 -35.40
CA THR A 39 -3.53 3.59 -34.85
C THR A 39 -5.03 3.57 -34.65
N LYS A 40 -5.80 3.07 -35.64
CA LYS A 40 -7.25 2.89 -35.52
C LYS A 40 -7.58 2.00 -34.32
N LEU A 41 -6.86 0.90 -34.15
CA LEU A 41 -7.04 -0.04 -33.04
C LEU A 41 -6.87 0.66 -31.67
N ARG A 42 -5.80 1.45 -31.48
CA ARG A 42 -5.59 2.22 -30.24
C ARG A 42 -6.74 3.19 -29.96
N VAL A 43 -7.19 3.91 -30.99
CA VAL A 43 -8.32 4.84 -30.86
C VAL A 43 -9.62 4.11 -30.53
N LEU A 44 -9.86 2.94 -31.13
CA LEU A 44 -11.06 2.12 -30.84
C LEU A 44 -11.07 1.59 -29.42
N TYR A 45 -9.93 1.13 -28.89
CA TYR A 45 -9.81 0.73 -27.49
C TYR A 45 -10.10 1.89 -26.55
N ALA A 46 -9.49 3.05 -26.78
CA ALA A 46 -9.74 4.25 -25.97
C ALA A 46 -11.21 4.74 -26.06
N ALA A 47 -11.90 4.44 -27.16
CA ALA A 47 -13.32 4.75 -27.36
C ALA A 47 -14.27 3.67 -26.81
N GLY A 48 -13.79 2.51 -26.37
CA GLY A 48 -14.62 1.38 -25.95
C GLY A 48 -15.51 0.81 -27.06
N SER A 49 -15.03 0.80 -28.31
CA SER A 49 -15.83 0.41 -29.47
C SER A 49 -15.80 -1.10 -29.75
N ASP A 50 -16.94 -1.67 -30.18
CA ASP A 50 -17.03 -3.07 -30.62
C ASP A 50 -16.29 -3.38 -31.93
N GLU A 51 -15.88 -2.35 -32.70
CA GLU A 51 -15.13 -2.53 -33.96
C GLU A 51 -13.70 -3.08 -33.75
N VAL A 52 -13.21 -3.15 -32.51
CA VAL A 52 -11.87 -3.63 -32.16
C VAL A 52 -11.60 -5.01 -32.77
N SER A 53 -12.54 -5.95 -32.62
CA SER A 53 -12.38 -7.33 -33.11
C SER A 53 -12.22 -7.37 -34.63
N GLN A 54 -12.98 -6.55 -35.36
CA GLN A 54 -12.91 -6.49 -36.83
C GLN A 54 -11.56 -5.95 -37.31
N VAL A 55 -11.06 -4.87 -36.69
CA VAL A 55 -9.76 -4.29 -37.06
C VAL A 55 -8.61 -5.26 -36.75
N LEU A 56 -8.72 -6.04 -35.66
CA LEU A 56 -7.78 -7.11 -35.36
C LEU A 56 -7.79 -8.21 -36.42
N ASP A 57 -8.97 -8.65 -36.86
CA ASP A 57 -9.09 -9.65 -37.92
C ASP A 57 -8.48 -9.15 -39.25
N ASP A 58 -8.69 -7.87 -39.58
CA ASP A 58 -8.08 -7.23 -40.75
C ASP A 58 -6.53 -7.23 -40.66
N LEU A 59 -5.98 -6.91 -39.49
CA LEU A 59 -4.54 -6.95 -39.21
C LEU A 59 -3.99 -8.38 -39.33
N VAL A 60 -4.67 -9.38 -38.77
CA VAL A 60 -4.29 -10.79 -38.88
C VAL A 60 -4.29 -11.25 -40.33
N ALA A 61 -5.28 -10.82 -41.13
CA ALA A 61 -5.40 -11.17 -42.54
C ALA A 61 -4.25 -10.61 -43.40
N ILE A 62 -3.68 -9.45 -43.01
CA ILE A 62 -2.54 -8.84 -43.71
C ILE A 62 -1.24 -9.63 -43.46
N GLN A 63 -1.12 -10.33 -42.33
CA GLN A 63 0.08 -11.05 -41.89
C GLN A 63 1.34 -10.15 -41.88
N PRO A 64 1.44 -9.24 -40.89
CA PRO A 64 2.63 -8.39 -40.72
C PRO A 64 3.91 -9.23 -40.72
N ARG A 65 4.89 -8.85 -41.55
CA ARG A 65 6.17 -9.57 -41.69
C ARG A 65 7.31 -8.90 -40.92
N GLU A 66 7.26 -7.58 -40.80
CA GLU A 66 8.24 -6.82 -40.03
C GLU A 66 7.96 -7.00 -38.54
N ILE A 67 9.00 -7.34 -37.78
CA ILE A 67 8.89 -7.57 -36.33
C ILE A 67 8.35 -6.33 -35.62
N GLN A 68 8.76 -5.13 -36.07
CA GLN A 68 8.31 -3.87 -35.49
C GLN A 68 6.79 -3.68 -35.61
N ASP A 69 6.19 -4.05 -36.74
CA ASP A 69 4.74 -3.94 -36.94
C ASP A 69 3.98 -4.89 -35.99
N ILE A 70 4.52 -6.09 -35.75
CA ILE A 70 3.93 -7.06 -34.81
C ILE A 70 4.01 -6.53 -33.37
N VAL A 71 5.15 -5.98 -32.99
CA VAL A 71 5.40 -5.38 -31.67
C VAL A 71 4.45 -4.21 -31.42
N GLU A 72 4.29 -3.31 -32.38
CA GLU A 72 3.41 -2.14 -32.24
C GLU A 72 1.93 -2.52 -32.18
N MET A 73 1.53 -3.54 -32.96
CA MET A 73 0.18 -4.12 -32.92
C MET A 73 -0.09 -4.77 -31.57
N GLU A 74 0.82 -5.63 -31.08
CA GLU A 74 0.69 -6.28 -29.78
C GLU A 74 0.61 -5.25 -28.65
N ALA A 75 1.48 -4.24 -28.65
CA ALA A 75 1.44 -3.16 -27.66
C ALA A 75 0.08 -2.44 -27.67
N ALA A 76 -0.49 -2.15 -28.85
CA ALA A 76 -1.82 -1.55 -28.95
C ALA A 76 -2.93 -2.40 -28.32
N VAL A 77 -2.83 -3.74 -28.41
CA VAL A 77 -3.79 -4.67 -27.78
C VAL A 77 -3.58 -4.73 -26.27
N VAL A 78 -2.34 -4.85 -25.81
CA VAL A 78 -2.01 -4.92 -24.39
C VAL A 78 -2.41 -3.63 -23.67
N ASP A 79 -2.07 -2.47 -24.24
CA ASP A 79 -2.48 -1.17 -23.73
C ASP A 79 -4.00 -1.03 -23.71
N GLY A 80 -4.69 -1.49 -24.75
CA GLY A 80 -6.15 -1.52 -24.81
C GLY A 80 -6.82 -2.43 -23.79
N GLN A 81 -6.06 -3.38 -23.22
CA GLN A 81 -6.49 -4.32 -22.19
C GLN A 81 -6.05 -3.90 -20.78
N SER A 82 -5.39 -2.75 -20.61
CA SER A 82 -4.78 -2.33 -19.33
C SER A 82 -5.79 -2.22 -18.17
N ASP A 83 -7.05 -1.93 -18.50
CA ASP A 83 -8.13 -1.69 -17.54
C ASP A 83 -8.95 -2.94 -17.20
N PHE A 84 -8.62 -4.10 -17.79
CA PHE A 84 -9.29 -5.37 -17.49
C PHE A 84 -8.79 -5.96 -16.17
N PHE A 85 -9.72 -6.36 -15.31
CA PHE A 85 -9.42 -7.03 -14.05
C PHE A 85 -10.07 -8.43 -13.98
N PRO A 86 -9.33 -9.49 -13.61
CA PRO A 86 -7.86 -9.53 -13.49
C PRO A 86 -7.19 -9.26 -14.83
N ARG A 87 -5.91 -8.85 -14.81
CA ARG A 87 -5.16 -8.60 -16.06
C ARG A 87 -5.17 -9.87 -16.92
N PRO A 88 -5.44 -9.76 -18.24
CA PRO A 88 -5.43 -10.92 -19.12
C PRO A 88 -4.04 -11.58 -19.18
N SER A 89 -3.99 -12.91 -19.09
CA SER A 89 -2.73 -13.66 -19.20
C SER A 89 -2.26 -13.87 -20.64
N SER A 90 -2.94 -13.25 -21.62
CA SER A 90 -2.66 -13.34 -23.05
C SER A 90 -3.19 -12.09 -23.77
N ALA A 91 -2.49 -11.65 -24.82
CA ALA A 91 -2.96 -10.64 -25.77
C ALA A 91 -4.04 -11.18 -26.73
N GLY A 92 -4.38 -12.46 -26.62
CA GLY A 92 -5.46 -13.12 -27.35
C GLY A 92 -5.01 -13.87 -28.60
N PRO A 93 -5.91 -14.70 -29.17
CA PRO A 93 -5.57 -15.64 -30.24
C PRO A 93 -5.19 -14.95 -31.56
N ALA A 94 -5.68 -13.74 -31.82
CA ALA A 94 -5.33 -12.96 -33.01
C ALA A 94 -3.82 -12.61 -33.02
N VAL A 95 -3.33 -12.04 -31.91
CA VAL A 95 -1.92 -11.68 -31.73
C VAL A 95 -1.03 -12.93 -31.77
N ALA A 96 -1.45 -14.02 -31.11
CA ALA A 96 -0.74 -15.29 -31.15
C ALA A 96 -0.58 -15.84 -32.59
N LYS A 97 -1.63 -15.76 -33.42
CA LYS A 97 -1.58 -16.19 -34.82
C LYS A 97 -0.57 -15.38 -35.65
N VAL A 98 -0.45 -14.08 -35.41
CA VAL A 98 0.50 -13.22 -36.11
C VAL A 98 1.94 -13.61 -35.77
N TRP A 99 2.24 -13.79 -34.48
CA TRP A 99 3.54 -14.30 -34.04
C TRP A 99 3.85 -15.69 -34.64
N ASP A 100 2.88 -16.60 -34.65
CA ASP A 100 3.04 -17.93 -35.24
C ASP A 100 3.33 -17.87 -36.75
N ALA A 101 2.66 -16.96 -37.47
CA ALA A 101 2.87 -16.75 -38.89
C ALA A 101 4.28 -16.21 -39.16
N ALA A 102 4.75 -15.24 -38.36
CA ALA A 102 6.09 -14.68 -38.46
C ALA A 102 7.18 -15.74 -38.20
N ALA A 103 7.05 -16.52 -37.14
CA ALA A 103 7.99 -17.59 -36.81
C ALA A 103 8.01 -18.74 -37.83
N LYS A 104 6.92 -18.94 -38.59
CA LYS A 104 6.83 -19.92 -39.70
C LYS A 104 7.38 -19.38 -41.02
N ALA A 105 7.27 -18.07 -41.25
CA ALA A 105 7.75 -17.44 -42.48
C ALA A 105 9.28 -17.42 -42.58
N VAL A 106 9.96 -17.42 -41.43
CA VAL A 106 11.42 -17.49 -41.34
C VAL A 106 11.94 -18.91 -41.58
N THR A 107 12.97 -19.03 -42.41
CA THR A 107 13.59 -20.31 -42.78
C THR A 107 14.82 -20.64 -41.93
N THR A 108 15.54 -19.62 -41.43
CA THR A 108 16.76 -19.80 -40.62
C THR A 108 16.42 -20.13 -39.18
N VAL A 109 17.10 -21.11 -38.59
CA VAL A 109 16.89 -21.49 -37.18
C VAL A 109 17.19 -20.33 -36.24
N ASP A 110 18.29 -19.59 -36.46
CA ASP A 110 18.71 -18.49 -35.58
C ASP A 110 17.68 -17.35 -35.54
N GLN A 111 17.19 -16.93 -36.71
CA GLN A 111 16.15 -15.90 -36.81
C GLN A 111 14.82 -16.38 -36.17
N LYS A 112 14.50 -17.67 -36.29
CA LYS A 112 13.32 -18.25 -35.62
C LYS A 112 13.47 -18.23 -34.10
N LEU A 113 14.67 -18.50 -33.59
CA LEU A 113 14.98 -18.41 -32.16
C LEU A 113 14.87 -16.96 -31.67
N GLU A 114 15.38 -16.00 -32.44
CA GLU A 114 15.31 -14.57 -32.12
C GLU A 114 13.85 -14.10 -31.99
N ILE A 115 12.99 -14.41 -32.98
CA ILE A 115 11.56 -14.06 -32.94
C ILE A 115 10.85 -14.69 -31.74
N LEU A 116 11.09 -15.97 -31.47
CA LEU A 116 10.42 -16.68 -30.38
C LEU A 116 10.92 -16.25 -29.00
N THR A 117 12.20 -15.89 -28.88
CA THR A 117 12.78 -15.34 -27.66
C THR A 117 12.22 -13.95 -27.38
N LEU A 118 12.16 -13.08 -28.40
CA LEU A 118 11.53 -11.76 -28.28
C LEU A 118 10.06 -11.86 -27.86
N ARG A 119 9.29 -12.78 -28.46
CA ARG A 119 7.89 -13.04 -28.06
C ARG A 119 7.81 -13.45 -26.58
N PHE A 120 8.69 -14.35 -26.14
CA PHE A 120 8.75 -14.79 -24.75
C PHE A 120 9.06 -13.63 -23.81
N GLU A 121 10.12 -12.87 -24.08
CA GLU A 121 10.56 -11.75 -23.26
C GLU A 121 9.45 -10.70 -23.10
N ARG A 122 8.81 -10.31 -24.21
CA ARG A 122 7.69 -9.36 -24.20
C ARG A 122 6.49 -9.89 -23.42
N ALA A 123 6.14 -11.16 -23.59
CA ALA A 123 5.07 -11.77 -22.83
C ALA A 123 5.36 -11.77 -21.31
N VAL A 124 6.62 -12.00 -20.90
CA VAL A 124 7.00 -11.96 -19.48
C VAL A 124 6.98 -10.54 -18.92
N LEU A 125 7.46 -9.55 -19.69
CA LEU A 125 7.42 -8.14 -19.30
C LEU A 125 5.97 -7.70 -19.02
N ASP A 126 5.05 -8.04 -19.90
CA ASP A 126 3.62 -7.69 -19.79
C ASP A 126 2.81 -8.60 -18.85
N ASP A 127 3.44 -9.57 -18.18
CA ASP A 127 2.77 -10.57 -17.32
C ASP A 127 1.81 -11.54 -18.05
N ARG A 128 1.98 -11.71 -19.35
CA ARG A 128 1.16 -12.60 -20.18
C ARG A 128 1.67 -14.03 -20.09
N LEU A 129 1.42 -14.68 -18.96
CA LEU A 129 1.91 -16.04 -18.65
C LEU A 129 1.54 -17.08 -19.73
N THR A 130 0.33 -17.00 -20.29
CA THR A 130 -0.13 -17.91 -21.35
C THR A 130 0.66 -17.72 -22.63
N ASP A 131 0.93 -16.47 -23.03
CA ASP A 131 1.72 -16.18 -24.23
C ASP A 131 3.19 -16.59 -24.05
N ALA A 132 3.73 -16.41 -22.83
CA ALA A 132 5.08 -16.86 -22.47
C ALA A 132 5.19 -18.39 -22.55
N GLN A 133 4.22 -19.14 -22.04
CA GLN A 133 4.16 -20.60 -22.17
C GLN A 133 4.10 -21.03 -23.65
N GLN A 134 3.27 -20.38 -24.46
CA GLN A 134 3.17 -20.69 -25.89
C GLN A 134 4.49 -20.48 -26.63
N ALA A 135 5.19 -19.37 -26.35
CA ALA A 135 6.52 -19.11 -26.91
C ALA A 135 7.52 -20.21 -26.48
N LEU A 136 7.50 -20.61 -25.21
CA LEU A 136 8.37 -21.68 -24.69
C LEU A 136 8.08 -23.05 -25.30
N ILE A 137 6.83 -23.39 -25.60
CA ILE A 137 6.47 -24.62 -26.31
C ILE A 137 7.12 -24.64 -27.70
N GLN A 138 7.08 -23.52 -28.42
CA GLN A 138 7.68 -23.40 -29.74
C GLN A 138 9.21 -23.41 -29.68
N LEU A 139 9.81 -22.69 -28.73
CA LEU A 139 11.26 -22.72 -28.48
C LEU A 139 11.74 -24.14 -28.17
N LYS A 140 11.01 -24.88 -27.33
CA LYS A 140 11.31 -26.27 -27.01
C LYS A 140 11.23 -27.18 -28.24
N ALA A 141 10.29 -26.93 -29.15
CA ALA A 141 10.19 -27.69 -30.40
C ALA A 141 11.38 -27.43 -31.33
N VAL A 142 11.91 -26.21 -31.36
CA VAL A 142 13.11 -25.85 -32.14
C VAL A 142 14.40 -26.35 -31.46
N GLN A 143 14.47 -26.31 -30.12
CA GLN A 143 15.63 -26.72 -29.32
C GLN A 143 15.26 -27.80 -28.28
N PRO A 144 14.92 -29.03 -28.69
CA PRO A 144 14.43 -30.06 -27.77
C PRO A 144 15.46 -30.54 -26.74
N ARG A 145 16.75 -30.28 -27.00
CA ARG A 145 17.86 -30.62 -26.09
C ARG A 145 18.19 -29.52 -25.09
N ASN A 146 17.63 -28.32 -25.25
CA ASN A 146 17.89 -27.21 -24.35
C ASN A 146 17.11 -27.40 -23.05
N ARG A 147 17.83 -27.81 -21.99
CA ARG A 147 17.24 -28.10 -20.68
C ARG A 147 16.75 -26.84 -19.95
N VAL A 148 17.35 -25.68 -20.21
CA VAL A 148 16.91 -24.39 -19.67
C VAL A 148 15.51 -24.05 -20.20
N VAL A 149 15.31 -24.13 -21.52
CA VAL A 149 14.00 -23.92 -22.16
C VAL A 149 12.97 -24.92 -21.62
N TYR A 150 13.37 -26.17 -21.37
CA TYR A 150 12.50 -27.16 -20.74
C TYR A 150 12.08 -26.73 -19.32
N MET A 151 13.04 -26.36 -18.46
CA MET A 151 12.75 -25.96 -17.07
C MET A 151 11.87 -24.70 -17.04
N ALA A 152 12.15 -23.71 -17.89
CA ALA A 152 11.32 -22.53 -18.04
C ALA A 152 9.89 -22.91 -18.47
N HIS A 153 9.74 -23.78 -19.47
CA HIS A 153 8.42 -24.26 -19.90
C HIS A 153 7.65 -24.94 -18.76
N ALA A 154 8.32 -25.79 -17.97
CA ALA A 154 7.70 -26.43 -16.81
C ALA A 154 7.26 -25.41 -15.74
N ALA A 155 8.10 -24.41 -15.45
CA ALA A 155 7.80 -23.35 -14.49
C ALA A 155 6.58 -22.51 -14.93
N PHE A 156 6.56 -21.99 -16.16
CA PHE A 156 5.44 -21.20 -16.68
C PHE A 156 4.14 -22.01 -16.83
N THR A 157 4.24 -23.31 -17.14
CA THR A 157 3.08 -24.21 -17.11
C THR A 157 2.48 -24.28 -15.71
N GLN A 158 3.31 -24.36 -14.68
CA GLN A 158 2.83 -24.35 -13.30
C GLN A 158 2.26 -22.98 -12.88
N LEU A 159 2.84 -21.87 -13.34
CA LEU A 159 2.35 -20.52 -12.99
C LEU A 159 0.94 -20.22 -13.54
N ILE A 160 0.53 -20.86 -14.64
CA ILE A 160 -0.83 -20.69 -15.20
C ILE A 160 -1.88 -21.49 -14.41
N SER A 161 -1.45 -22.51 -13.67
CA SER A 161 -2.37 -23.34 -12.90
C SER A 161 -3.04 -22.53 -11.78
N THR A 162 -4.37 -22.62 -11.72
CA THR A 162 -5.20 -21.98 -10.69
C THR A 162 -5.66 -22.97 -9.63
N SER A 163 -5.51 -24.29 -9.90
CA SER A 163 -5.87 -25.35 -8.96
C SER A 163 -5.02 -26.59 -9.18
N ASN A 164 -4.86 -27.41 -8.14
CA ASN A 164 -4.05 -28.63 -8.21
C ASN A 164 -4.63 -29.72 -9.13
N GLU A 165 -5.87 -29.54 -9.61
CA GLU A 165 -6.58 -30.51 -10.43
C GLU A 165 -6.70 -30.09 -11.89
N ASP A 166 -6.30 -28.87 -12.24
CA ASP A 166 -6.44 -28.38 -13.61
C ASP A 166 -5.47 -29.05 -14.60
N LEU A 167 -5.71 -28.82 -15.89
CA LEU A 167 -4.87 -29.39 -16.94
C LEU A 167 -3.41 -28.94 -16.83
N GLN A 168 -3.16 -27.68 -16.45
CA GLN A 168 -1.83 -27.12 -16.36
C GLN A 168 -1.03 -27.74 -15.21
N ALA A 169 -1.65 -27.97 -14.05
CA ALA A 169 -1.08 -28.72 -12.94
C ALA A 169 -0.65 -30.13 -13.36
N ARG A 170 -1.52 -30.86 -14.08
CA ARG A 170 -1.19 -32.22 -14.56
C ARG A 170 -0.03 -32.21 -15.56
N LEU A 171 -0.01 -31.23 -16.47
CA LEU A 171 1.07 -31.05 -17.43
C LEU A 171 2.40 -30.68 -16.73
N ALA A 172 2.37 -29.74 -15.79
CA ALA A 172 3.53 -29.35 -14.99
C ALA A 172 4.10 -30.53 -14.20
N MET A 173 3.24 -31.32 -13.53
CA MET A 173 3.63 -32.54 -12.83
C MET A 173 4.27 -33.57 -13.78
N GLY A 174 3.71 -33.75 -14.98
CA GLY A 174 4.28 -34.63 -16.00
C GLY A 174 5.68 -34.18 -16.46
N LEU A 175 5.86 -32.88 -16.68
CA LEU A 175 7.16 -32.29 -17.02
C LEU A 175 8.18 -32.43 -15.89
N ALA A 176 7.76 -32.18 -14.64
CA ALA A 176 8.60 -32.32 -13.46
C ALA A 176 9.08 -33.76 -13.25
N ARG A 177 8.16 -34.74 -13.29
CA ARG A 177 8.51 -36.17 -13.18
C ARG A 177 9.47 -36.62 -14.29
N ARG A 178 9.24 -36.14 -15.52
CA ARG A 178 10.11 -36.45 -16.65
C ARG A 178 11.51 -35.87 -16.49
N ALA A 179 11.65 -34.64 -15.98
CA ALA A 179 12.95 -34.04 -15.69
C ALA A 179 13.73 -34.84 -14.64
N VAL A 180 13.04 -35.33 -13.60
CA VAL A 180 13.63 -36.23 -12.59
C VAL A 180 14.04 -37.56 -13.22
N SER A 181 13.17 -38.20 -14.02
CA SER A 181 13.47 -39.48 -14.65
C SER A 181 14.61 -39.42 -15.66
N GLU A 182 14.74 -38.31 -16.39
CA GLU A 182 15.83 -38.04 -17.34
C GLU A 182 17.10 -37.50 -16.67
N ARG A 183 17.15 -37.50 -15.33
CA ARG A 183 18.32 -37.11 -14.52
C ARG A 183 18.87 -35.72 -14.83
N PHE A 184 17.97 -34.74 -14.93
CA PHE A 184 18.40 -33.35 -15.17
C PHE A 184 19.30 -32.81 -14.06
N GLY A 185 19.20 -33.35 -12.84
CA GLY A 185 20.05 -33.01 -11.71
C GLY A 185 21.53 -33.40 -11.83
N ASP A 186 21.89 -34.26 -12.79
CA ASP A 186 23.29 -34.61 -13.04
C ASP A 186 24.06 -33.46 -13.73
N ASP A 187 23.34 -32.50 -14.33
CA ASP A 187 23.92 -31.32 -14.96
C ASP A 187 24.13 -30.19 -13.95
N LYS A 188 25.38 -30.03 -13.51
CA LYS A 188 25.77 -29.01 -12.53
C LYS A 188 25.61 -27.57 -13.03
N THR A 189 25.45 -27.36 -14.33
CA THR A 189 25.27 -26.02 -14.92
C THR A 189 23.80 -25.61 -15.03
N LEU A 190 22.88 -26.57 -14.87
CA LEU A 190 21.44 -26.35 -14.94
C LEU A 190 20.85 -26.03 -13.57
N ASP A 191 20.04 -24.98 -13.51
CA ASP A 191 19.17 -24.74 -12.36
C ASP A 191 17.98 -25.71 -12.36
N CYS A 192 18.14 -26.82 -11.65
CA CYS A 192 17.16 -27.89 -11.58
C CYS A 192 16.18 -27.79 -10.40
N ARG A 193 15.97 -26.60 -9.80
CA ARG A 193 15.04 -26.46 -8.66
C ARG A 193 13.55 -26.59 -9.04
N VAL A 194 13.21 -26.33 -10.31
CA VAL A 194 11.83 -26.25 -10.81
C VAL A 194 10.99 -27.50 -10.50
N PRO A 195 11.45 -28.75 -10.75
CA PRO A 195 10.65 -29.94 -10.42
C PRO A 195 10.28 -30.04 -8.93
N GLY A 196 11.22 -29.73 -8.01
CA GLY A 196 10.95 -29.73 -6.58
C GLY A 196 9.95 -28.64 -6.17
N GLN A 197 10.07 -27.45 -6.76
CA GLN A 197 9.09 -26.37 -6.57
C GLN A 197 7.69 -26.78 -7.05
N ILE A 198 7.57 -27.42 -8.22
CA ILE A 198 6.29 -27.94 -8.73
C ILE A 198 5.70 -28.97 -7.77
N PHE A 199 6.48 -29.95 -7.32
CA PHE A 199 5.99 -30.95 -6.35
C PHE A 199 5.55 -30.32 -5.04
N ALA A 200 6.26 -29.30 -4.56
CA ALA A 200 5.91 -28.56 -3.35
C ALA A 200 4.61 -27.77 -3.50
N VAL A 201 4.47 -27.01 -4.59
CA VAL A 201 3.25 -26.23 -4.89
C VAL A 201 2.04 -27.15 -5.04
N GLN A 202 2.20 -28.29 -5.72
CA GLN A 202 1.14 -29.28 -5.92
C GLN A 202 0.87 -30.18 -4.71
N GLY A 203 1.67 -30.07 -3.64
CA GLY A 203 1.54 -30.90 -2.45
C GLY A 203 1.81 -32.39 -2.67
N SER A 204 2.59 -32.76 -3.68
CA SER A 204 2.89 -34.16 -3.98
C SER A 204 3.95 -34.74 -3.05
N VAL A 205 3.51 -35.35 -1.96
CA VAL A 205 4.40 -35.92 -0.93
C VAL A 205 5.31 -37.01 -1.47
N LYS A 206 4.77 -37.94 -2.28
CA LYS A 206 5.56 -39.07 -2.83
C LYS A 206 6.67 -38.59 -3.76
N ASP A 207 6.37 -37.61 -4.61
CA ASP A 207 7.36 -37.07 -5.53
C ASP A 207 8.42 -36.25 -4.76
N LEU A 208 8.05 -35.52 -3.69
CA LEU A 208 8.99 -34.82 -2.81
C LEU A 208 9.95 -35.77 -2.06
N GLU A 209 9.46 -36.93 -1.61
CA GLU A 209 10.29 -37.97 -1.00
C GLU A 209 11.25 -38.58 -2.01
N SER A 210 10.82 -38.76 -3.26
CA SER A 210 11.66 -39.35 -4.32
C SER A 210 12.89 -38.50 -4.70
N ILE A 211 12.87 -37.20 -4.38
CA ILE A 211 13.96 -36.25 -4.67
C ILE A 211 14.77 -35.88 -3.42
N GLU A 212 14.52 -36.53 -2.28
CA GLU A 212 15.21 -36.24 -1.02
C GLU A 212 16.72 -36.54 -1.13
N GLY A 213 17.55 -35.61 -0.66
CA GLY A 213 19.01 -35.71 -0.78
C GLY A 213 19.57 -35.38 -2.18
N GLY A 214 18.71 -35.09 -3.16
CA GLY A 214 19.09 -34.70 -4.51
C GLY A 214 19.12 -33.18 -4.75
N PRO A 215 19.55 -32.72 -5.94
CA PRO A 215 19.71 -31.30 -6.26
C PRO A 215 18.40 -30.53 -6.51
N PHE A 216 17.25 -31.23 -6.54
CA PHE A 216 15.93 -30.64 -6.78
C PHE A 216 15.30 -29.98 -5.54
N GLN A 217 15.93 -30.09 -4.35
CA GLN A 217 15.31 -29.71 -3.07
C GLN A 217 15.63 -28.30 -2.58
N ASP A 218 16.59 -27.61 -3.21
CA ASP A 218 17.18 -26.36 -2.72
C ASP A 218 16.29 -25.14 -3.03
N SER A 219 15.08 -25.13 -2.48
CA SER A 219 14.13 -24.01 -2.61
C SER A 219 13.34 -23.75 -1.33
N LYS A 220 12.89 -22.49 -1.18
CA LYS A 220 11.96 -22.06 -0.13
C LYS A 220 10.68 -22.91 -0.14
N HIS A 221 10.10 -23.11 -1.32
CA HIS A 221 8.88 -23.89 -1.53
C HIS A 221 8.98 -25.31 -0.94
N VAL A 222 10.06 -26.03 -1.24
CA VAL A 222 10.30 -27.39 -0.72
C VAL A 222 10.51 -27.36 0.79
N SER A 223 11.28 -26.39 1.29
CA SER A 223 11.54 -26.22 2.72
C SER A 223 10.24 -25.95 3.50
N ASP A 224 9.39 -25.05 2.99
CA ASP A 224 8.10 -24.71 3.60
C ASP A 224 7.13 -25.90 3.56
N ALA A 225 7.07 -26.63 2.44
CA ALA A 225 6.27 -27.85 2.35
C ALA A 225 6.70 -28.91 3.39
N ARG A 226 8.02 -29.08 3.60
CA ARG A 226 8.57 -29.96 4.64
C ARG A 226 8.25 -29.45 6.05
N ARG A 227 8.38 -28.15 6.31
CA ARG A 227 8.02 -27.53 7.61
C ARG A 227 6.54 -27.70 7.93
N ARG A 228 5.64 -27.51 6.95
CA ARG A 228 4.20 -27.77 7.13
C ARG A 228 3.90 -29.22 7.50
N ARG A 229 4.72 -30.17 7.04
CA ARG A 229 4.66 -31.58 7.42
C ARG A 229 5.19 -31.81 8.84
N GLN A 230 6.33 -31.22 9.20
CA GLN A 230 6.95 -31.35 10.52
C GLN A 230 6.14 -30.62 11.62
N GLY A 231 5.50 -29.50 11.31
CA GLY A 231 4.60 -28.77 12.21
C GLY A 231 3.35 -29.54 12.60
N LYS A 232 2.99 -30.60 11.86
CA LYS A 232 1.96 -31.59 12.28
C LYS A 232 2.51 -32.70 13.19
N VAL A 233 3.83 -32.82 13.35
CA VAL A 233 4.52 -33.85 14.14
C VAL A 233 5.19 -33.26 15.40
N ALA A 234 5.47 -31.95 15.42
CA ALA A 234 6.22 -31.27 16.48
C ALA A 234 5.35 -30.61 17.57
N ALA A 235 4.24 -31.22 17.97
CA ALA A 235 3.49 -30.80 19.17
C ALA A 235 4.12 -31.30 20.49
N ASN A 236 5.24 -32.05 20.44
CA ASN A 236 5.92 -32.61 21.62
C ASN A 236 7.45 -32.35 21.58
N GLY A 237 7.86 -31.11 21.42
CA GLY A 237 9.27 -30.70 21.52
C GLY A 237 9.55 -29.99 22.85
N SER A 238 10.13 -30.71 23.81
CA SER A 238 10.60 -30.20 25.10
C SER A 238 11.61 -29.05 24.90
N ALA A 239 11.27 -27.87 25.42
CA ALA A 239 12.19 -26.75 25.53
C ALA A 239 13.27 -27.10 26.58
N ILE A 240 14.51 -27.21 26.14
CA ILE A 240 15.68 -27.34 27.01
C ILE A 240 15.89 -25.98 27.69
N THR A 241 15.60 -25.92 28.98
CA THR A 241 15.83 -24.76 29.84
C THR A 241 17.33 -24.64 30.13
N SER A 242 17.92 -23.53 29.71
CA SER A 242 19.26 -23.13 30.16
C SER A 242 19.20 -22.74 31.65
N LYS A 243 20.10 -23.30 32.44
CA LYS A 243 20.20 -23.06 33.88
C LYS A 243 20.67 -21.62 34.14
N VAL A 244 19.89 -20.90 34.96
CA VAL A 244 20.26 -19.62 35.56
C VAL A 244 21.29 -19.87 36.67
N PRO A 245 22.46 -19.18 36.71
CA PRO A 245 23.40 -19.29 37.83
C PRO A 245 22.89 -18.57 39.08
N GLU A 246 23.22 -19.11 40.26
CA GLU A 246 22.91 -18.48 41.56
C GLU A 246 23.75 -17.21 41.81
N PRO A 247 23.23 -16.23 42.57
CA PRO A 247 23.85 -14.92 42.73
C PRO A 247 24.96 -14.92 43.78
N GLY A 248 26.17 -14.56 43.36
CA GLY A 248 27.26 -14.19 44.26
C GLY A 248 28.56 -13.94 43.52
N SER A 249 28.90 -12.66 43.30
CA SER A 249 30.12 -12.11 42.65
C SER A 249 30.13 -11.96 41.12
N VAL A 250 29.01 -11.57 40.52
CA VAL A 250 28.88 -11.44 39.06
C VAL A 250 29.27 -10.03 38.57
N PRO A 251 30.06 -9.87 37.48
CA PRO A 251 30.34 -8.57 36.87
C PRO A 251 29.08 -7.76 36.56
N THR A 252 29.16 -6.43 36.68
CA THR A 252 28.04 -5.47 36.53
C THR A 252 27.17 -5.69 35.28
N GLN A 253 27.76 -6.19 34.19
CA GLN A 253 27.09 -6.46 32.92
C GLN A 253 26.17 -7.69 32.96
N GLU A 254 26.58 -8.74 33.65
CA GLU A 254 25.82 -9.98 33.79
C GLU A 254 24.66 -9.78 34.78
N TRP A 255 24.85 -8.97 35.82
CA TRP A 255 23.73 -8.53 36.69
C TRP A 255 22.64 -7.82 35.89
N LEU A 256 23.02 -6.83 35.06
CA LEU A 256 22.05 -6.09 34.25
C LEU A 256 21.30 -7.00 33.25
N ALA A 257 21.99 -7.98 32.67
CA ALA A 257 21.38 -8.96 31.78
C ALA A 257 20.37 -9.87 32.51
N VAL A 258 20.66 -10.26 33.76
CA VAL A 258 19.75 -11.06 34.59
C VAL A 258 18.51 -10.26 34.97
N GLU A 259 18.67 -8.99 35.40
CA GLU A 259 17.55 -8.11 35.75
C GLU A 259 16.64 -7.85 34.55
N VAL A 260 17.19 -7.54 33.38
CA VAL A 260 16.42 -7.38 32.15
C VAL A 260 15.67 -8.68 31.79
N SER A 261 16.33 -9.83 31.94
CA SER A 261 15.68 -11.14 31.70
C SER A 261 14.57 -11.45 32.70
N SER A 262 14.67 -10.93 33.92
CA SER A 262 13.59 -10.94 34.92
C SER A 262 12.43 -10.06 34.46
N LEU A 263 12.70 -8.80 34.09
CA LEU A 263 11.69 -7.87 33.59
C LEU A 263 10.94 -8.40 32.36
N LYS A 264 11.63 -9.03 31.40
CA LYS A 264 10.98 -9.66 30.23
C LYS A 264 9.93 -10.70 30.65
N ARG A 265 10.29 -11.59 31.58
CA ARG A 265 9.36 -12.62 32.09
C ARG A 265 8.19 -12.02 32.86
N THR A 266 8.47 -11.03 33.72
CA THR A 266 7.43 -10.33 34.46
C THR A 266 6.47 -9.61 33.53
N PHE A 267 6.98 -8.92 32.51
CA PHE A 267 6.15 -8.21 31.54
C PHE A 267 5.26 -9.16 30.75
N ALA A 268 5.81 -10.25 30.21
CA ALA A 268 5.02 -11.27 29.52
C ALA A 268 3.88 -11.80 30.41
N THR A 269 4.18 -12.09 31.68
CA THR A 269 3.17 -12.54 32.66
C THR A 269 2.08 -11.49 32.90
N LEU A 270 2.44 -10.20 33.00
CA LEU A 270 1.48 -9.11 33.17
C LEU A 270 0.56 -8.98 31.96
N ILE A 271 1.10 -9.09 30.74
CA ILE A 271 0.32 -9.05 29.51
C ILE A 271 -0.64 -10.25 29.43
N ASP A 272 -0.14 -11.46 29.66
CA ASP A 272 -0.95 -12.69 29.65
C ASP A 272 -2.09 -12.65 30.67
N SER A 273 -1.85 -12.05 31.83
CA SER A 273 -2.84 -11.89 32.91
C SER A 273 -3.86 -10.77 32.70
N GLY A 274 -3.67 -9.90 31.69
CA GLY A 274 -4.48 -8.70 31.52
C GLY A 274 -4.36 -7.72 32.69
N ALA A 275 -3.12 -7.47 33.15
CA ALA A 275 -2.83 -6.69 34.34
C ALA A 275 -3.48 -5.28 34.35
N SER A 276 -3.79 -4.78 35.56
CA SER A 276 -4.35 -3.44 35.77
C SER A 276 -3.33 -2.33 35.49
N THR A 277 -3.82 -1.12 35.26
CA THR A 277 -3.00 0.08 35.05
C THR A 277 -2.01 0.30 36.19
N GLU A 278 -2.38 0.02 37.45
CA GLU A 278 -1.50 0.18 38.62
C GLU A 278 -0.33 -0.81 38.58
N ALA A 279 -0.58 -2.07 38.23
CA ALA A 279 0.47 -3.08 38.11
C ALA A 279 1.44 -2.74 36.97
N LEU A 280 0.91 -2.26 35.83
CA LEU A 280 1.71 -1.78 34.71
C LEU A 280 2.52 -0.53 35.07
N ARG A 281 1.96 0.40 35.85
CA ARG A 281 2.65 1.60 36.35
C ARG A 281 3.84 1.23 37.23
N ALA A 282 3.64 0.31 38.18
CA ALA A 282 4.71 -0.17 39.06
C ALA A 282 5.85 -0.81 38.25
N PHE A 283 5.49 -1.66 37.27
CA PHE A 283 6.44 -2.26 36.34
C PHE A 283 7.20 -1.21 35.52
N ALA A 284 6.49 -0.27 34.90
CA ALA A 284 7.08 0.79 34.07
C ALA A 284 8.08 1.63 34.87
N THR A 285 7.70 2.02 36.10
CA THR A 285 8.58 2.78 37.00
C THR A 285 9.87 2.02 37.32
N ASN A 286 9.77 0.69 37.56
CA ASN A 286 10.94 -0.14 37.79
C ASN A 286 11.84 -0.23 36.54
N ALA A 287 11.25 -0.44 35.36
CA ALA A 287 11.98 -0.51 34.10
C ALA A 287 12.67 0.83 33.75
N ILE A 288 12.02 1.97 34.02
CA ILE A 288 12.61 3.32 33.84
C ILE A 288 13.82 3.51 34.75
N ARG A 289 13.71 3.11 36.03
CA ARG A 289 14.84 3.20 36.97
C ARG A 289 16.02 2.34 36.51
N LEU A 290 15.76 1.10 36.06
CA LEU A 290 16.81 0.24 35.54
C LEU A 290 17.48 0.84 34.28
N PHE A 291 16.69 1.43 33.38
CA PHE A 291 17.21 2.14 32.22
C PHE A 291 18.09 3.33 32.63
N GLN A 292 17.62 4.17 33.55
CA GLN A 292 18.38 5.31 34.08
C GLN A 292 19.72 4.87 34.68
N GLU A 293 19.71 3.84 35.52
CA GLU A 293 20.91 3.28 36.14
C GLU A 293 21.90 2.78 35.08
N SER A 294 21.38 2.11 34.05
CA SER A 294 22.19 1.54 32.97
C SER A 294 22.93 2.59 32.14
N ILE A 295 22.31 3.74 31.85
CA ILE A 295 22.94 4.81 31.06
C ILE A 295 23.78 5.78 31.90
N SER A 296 23.57 5.83 33.22
CA SER A 296 24.26 6.78 34.11
C SER A 296 25.50 6.17 34.78
N ASN A 297 25.38 4.95 35.30
CA ASN A 297 26.35 4.39 36.25
C ASN A 297 27.10 3.16 35.72
N LEU A 298 26.51 2.37 34.81
CA LEU A 298 27.04 1.04 34.46
C LEU A 298 27.94 1.00 33.19
N GLY A 299 28.04 2.11 32.45
CA GLY A 299 28.94 2.24 31.28
C GLY A 299 28.56 1.39 30.06
N THR A 300 29.08 1.77 28.88
CA THR A 300 28.65 1.35 27.51
C THR A 300 28.96 -0.10 27.09
N GLY A 301 29.38 -0.97 28.02
CA GLY A 301 29.82 -2.34 27.70
C GLY A 301 28.69 -3.32 27.36
N ALA A 302 27.52 -3.20 28.01
CA ALA A 302 26.35 -4.02 27.71
C ALA A 302 25.46 -3.30 26.68
N ARG A 303 25.69 -3.53 25.38
CA ARG A 303 25.00 -2.76 24.31
C ARG A 303 23.49 -3.01 24.24
N ARG A 304 23.01 -4.21 24.61
CA ARG A 304 21.59 -4.58 24.43
C ARG A 304 20.73 -4.39 25.69
N SER A 305 21.28 -4.58 26.88
CA SER A 305 20.48 -4.54 28.11
C SER A 305 19.85 -3.16 28.42
N PRO A 306 20.54 -2.01 28.24
CA PRO A 306 19.94 -0.67 28.36
C PRO A 306 18.80 -0.45 27.36
N VAL A 307 18.99 -0.92 26.12
CA VAL A 307 17.99 -0.86 25.04
C VAL A 307 16.73 -1.64 25.45
N ASP A 308 16.90 -2.89 25.91
CA ASP A 308 15.80 -3.74 26.34
C ASP A 308 15.04 -3.17 27.55
N ALA A 309 15.75 -2.59 28.54
CA ALA A 309 15.11 -1.93 29.68
C ALA A 309 14.24 -0.73 29.25
N CYS A 310 14.76 0.11 28.33
CA CYS A 310 13.99 1.21 27.74
C CYS A 310 12.76 0.69 26.98
N PHE A 311 12.92 -0.37 26.19
CA PHE A 311 11.84 -0.93 25.39
C PHE A 311 10.75 -1.59 26.24
N LEU A 312 11.11 -2.28 27.33
CA LEU A 312 10.13 -2.81 28.29
C LEU A 312 9.34 -1.69 28.99
N ALA A 313 10.01 -0.60 29.37
CA ALA A 313 9.33 0.58 29.90
C ALA A 313 8.36 1.17 28.86
N ALA A 314 8.82 1.35 27.62
CA ALA A 314 8.00 1.83 26.51
C ALA A 314 6.78 0.93 26.26
N SER A 315 6.95 -0.40 26.23
CA SER A 315 5.85 -1.37 26.07
C SER A 315 4.78 -1.21 27.15
N ALA A 316 5.19 -1.09 28.42
CA ALA A 316 4.25 -0.92 29.53
C ALA A 316 3.49 0.41 29.44
N LEU A 317 4.17 1.51 29.08
CA LEU A 317 3.55 2.82 28.88
C LEU A 317 2.56 2.83 27.71
N VAL A 318 2.90 2.17 26.59
CA VAL A 318 1.98 2.04 25.44
C VAL A 318 0.78 1.19 25.83
N ARG A 319 0.97 0.12 26.61
CA ARG A 319 -0.14 -0.69 27.12
C ARG A 319 -1.07 0.10 28.04
N MET A 320 -0.52 0.94 28.92
CA MET A 320 -1.30 1.85 29.77
C MET A 320 -2.07 2.88 28.94
N PHE A 321 -1.48 3.40 27.86
CA PHE A 321 -2.20 4.24 26.90
C PHE A 321 -3.39 3.50 26.26
N GLU A 322 -3.26 2.24 25.85
CA GLU A 322 -4.40 1.49 25.32
C GLU A 322 -5.54 1.33 26.33
N GLN A 323 -5.23 1.18 27.63
CA GLN A 323 -6.22 1.03 28.69
C GLN A 323 -6.90 2.35 29.09
N THR A 324 -6.21 3.48 28.94
CA THR A 324 -6.65 4.78 29.48
C THR A 324 -6.95 5.85 28.43
N ALA A 325 -6.46 5.65 27.20
CA ALA A 325 -6.37 6.64 26.13
C ALA A 325 -5.59 7.93 26.50
N ASP A 326 -4.79 7.92 27.57
CA ASP A 326 -4.06 9.11 28.02
C ASP A 326 -2.71 9.27 27.30
N THR A 327 -2.59 10.33 26.51
CA THR A 327 -1.42 10.63 25.68
C THR A 327 -0.15 10.93 26.46
N GLN A 328 -0.24 11.19 27.77
CA GLN A 328 0.94 11.42 28.62
C GLN A 328 1.91 10.23 28.59
N TYR A 329 1.40 9.00 28.56
CA TYR A 329 2.24 7.80 28.57
C TYR A 329 2.99 7.62 27.24
N LEU A 330 2.40 8.05 26.14
CA LEU A 330 3.09 8.08 24.83
C LEU A 330 4.20 9.12 24.82
N LEU A 331 4.01 10.28 25.47
CA LEU A 331 5.04 11.31 25.62
C LEU A 331 6.20 10.82 26.49
N HIS A 332 5.91 10.14 27.62
CA HIS A 332 6.94 9.49 28.43
C HIS A 332 7.73 8.49 27.60
N SER A 333 7.04 7.60 26.86
CA SER A 333 7.66 6.60 26.00
C SER A 333 8.55 7.24 24.91
N ALA A 334 8.07 8.30 24.25
CA ALA A 334 8.84 9.03 23.25
C ALA A 334 10.09 9.69 23.85
N TYR A 335 9.97 10.30 25.02
CA TYR A 335 11.14 10.87 25.70
C TYR A 335 12.17 9.79 26.07
N LEU A 336 11.74 8.63 26.58
CA LEU A 336 12.65 7.50 26.87
C LEU A 336 13.41 7.05 25.61
N ALA A 337 12.72 6.89 24.49
CA ALA A 337 13.34 6.47 23.24
C ALA A 337 14.29 7.54 22.63
N GLU A 338 13.95 8.84 22.73
CA GLU A 338 14.86 9.93 22.35
C GLU A 338 16.11 9.96 23.25
N ARG A 339 15.96 9.70 24.56
CA ARG A 339 17.09 9.55 25.48
C ARG A 339 17.95 8.35 25.11
N LEU A 340 17.33 7.22 24.78
CA LEU A 340 18.05 6.02 24.33
C LEU A 340 18.91 6.34 23.09
N LEU A 341 18.37 7.05 22.09
CA LEU A 341 19.11 7.40 20.89
C LEU A 341 20.31 8.33 21.12
N ARG A 342 20.33 9.13 22.20
CA ARG A 342 21.51 9.93 22.56
C ARG A 342 22.68 9.08 23.08
N HIS A 343 22.37 7.92 23.68
CA HIS A 343 23.37 6.99 24.23
C HIS A 343 23.69 5.84 23.26
N HIS A 344 22.71 5.42 22.46
CA HIS A 344 22.77 4.31 21.53
C HIS A 344 22.25 4.75 20.15
N GLU A 345 22.99 5.65 19.51
CA GLU A 345 22.56 6.31 18.26
C GLU A 345 22.15 5.32 17.18
N HIS A 346 22.80 4.18 17.01
CA HIS A 346 22.49 3.26 15.90
C HIS A 346 21.33 2.28 16.16
N THR A 347 20.54 2.49 17.21
CA THR A 347 19.37 1.64 17.51
C THR A 347 18.23 1.98 16.54
N HIS A 348 18.00 1.14 15.54
CA HIS A 348 16.99 1.39 14.51
C HIS A 348 15.57 1.16 15.04
N GLU A 349 15.38 0.18 15.93
CA GLU A 349 14.09 -0.13 16.55
C GLU A 349 13.56 1.08 17.34
N ALA A 350 14.44 1.82 18.01
CA ALA A 350 14.09 3.03 18.73
C ALA A 350 13.62 4.16 17.80
N ARG A 351 14.30 4.34 16.66
CA ARG A 351 13.85 5.30 15.63
C ARG A 351 12.49 4.89 15.07
N LEU A 352 12.31 3.62 14.72
CA LEU A 352 11.07 3.10 14.15
C LEU A 352 9.89 3.30 15.11
N VAL A 353 10.05 2.93 16.39
CA VAL A 353 9.02 3.12 17.41
C VAL A 353 8.74 4.60 17.68
N LEU A 354 9.74 5.48 17.61
CA LEU A 354 9.49 6.92 17.69
C LEU A 354 8.65 7.44 16.53
N VAL A 355 8.81 6.92 15.30
CA VAL A 355 7.92 7.29 14.19
C VAL A 355 6.49 6.87 14.52
N TYR A 356 6.25 5.64 15.01
CA TYR A 356 4.93 5.20 15.46
C TYR A 356 4.35 6.09 16.57
N LEU A 357 5.14 6.40 17.61
CA LEU A 357 4.73 7.24 18.74
C LEU A 357 4.33 8.64 18.28
N TYR A 358 5.17 9.29 17.48
CA TYR A 358 4.87 10.63 16.97
C TYR A 358 3.73 10.64 15.98
N MET A 359 3.59 9.61 15.13
CA MET A 359 2.40 9.46 14.30
C MET A 359 1.15 9.26 15.14
N ARG A 360 1.21 8.50 16.25
CA ARG A 360 0.07 8.30 17.18
C ARG A 360 -0.29 9.57 17.97
N LEU A 361 0.69 10.39 18.28
CA LEU A 361 0.54 11.72 18.90
C LEU A 361 0.14 12.84 17.92
N ASN A 362 -0.02 12.54 16.63
CA ASN A 362 -0.28 13.51 15.55
C ASN A 362 0.86 14.56 15.36
N LEU A 363 2.11 14.19 15.66
CA LEU A 363 3.31 15.03 15.55
C LEU A 363 4.07 14.73 14.25
N GLY A 364 3.44 14.99 13.11
CA GLY A 364 3.93 14.53 11.80
C GLY A 364 5.31 15.04 11.41
N SER A 365 5.69 16.28 11.76
CA SER A 365 7.02 16.80 11.39
C SER A 365 8.17 16.08 12.09
N LEU A 366 7.99 15.66 13.35
CA LEU A 366 8.96 14.82 14.07
C LEU A 366 9.01 13.40 13.49
N ALA A 367 7.85 12.81 13.20
CA ALA A 367 7.76 11.50 12.57
C ALA A 367 8.47 11.47 11.22
N MET A 368 8.24 12.48 10.37
CA MET A 368 8.87 12.62 9.05
C MET A 368 10.40 12.73 9.16
N ARG A 369 10.92 13.55 10.10
CA ARG A 369 12.36 13.68 10.36
C ARG A 369 13.00 12.34 10.71
N LEU A 370 12.36 11.58 11.60
CA LEU A 370 12.89 10.29 12.02
C LEU A 370 12.77 9.22 10.94
N PHE A 371 11.67 9.22 10.19
CA PHE A 371 11.48 8.31 9.07
C PHE A 371 12.54 8.52 7.98
N ASP A 372 12.91 9.77 7.68
CA ASP A 372 14.00 10.08 6.76
C ASP A 372 15.35 9.53 7.28
N SER A 373 15.59 9.63 8.59
CA SER A 373 16.81 9.10 9.22
C SER A 373 16.93 7.56 9.20
N LEU A 374 15.82 6.84 9.01
CA LEU A 374 15.83 5.38 8.83
C LEU A 374 16.42 4.96 7.48
N ASN A 375 16.52 5.88 6.50
CA ASN A 375 17.06 5.63 5.17
C ASN A 375 16.40 4.42 4.48
N ILE A 376 15.06 4.36 4.56
CA ILE A 376 14.22 3.32 3.94
C ILE A 376 14.43 3.34 2.42
N LYS A 377 14.72 2.16 1.83
CA LYS A 377 15.01 2.01 0.41
C LYS A 377 14.27 0.84 -0.22
N GLU A 378 13.96 1.00 -1.50
CA GLU A 378 13.38 -0.06 -2.34
C GLU A 378 12.19 -0.74 -1.65
N ILE A 379 12.13 -2.07 -1.69
CA ILE A 379 11.07 -2.91 -1.14
C ILE A 379 10.73 -2.63 0.34
N GLN A 380 11.62 -2.00 1.10
CA GLN A 380 11.31 -1.59 2.48
C GLN A 380 10.16 -0.56 2.53
N HIS A 381 9.93 0.22 1.48
CA HIS A 381 8.75 1.08 1.42
C HIS A 381 7.42 0.29 1.44
N ASP A 382 7.43 -0.95 0.96
CA ASP A 382 6.25 -1.83 0.99
C ASP A 382 6.01 -2.43 2.38
N THR A 383 7.10 -2.83 3.07
CA THR A 383 7.01 -3.50 4.37
C THR A 383 6.90 -2.53 5.54
N VAL A 384 7.75 -1.50 5.62
CA VAL A 384 7.80 -0.57 6.76
C VAL A 384 7.27 0.83 6.44
N GLY A 385 7.04 1.17 5.16
CA GLY A 385 6.56 2.51 4.78
C GLY A 385 5.21 2.90 5.39
N HIS A 386 4.38 1.92 5.75
CA HIS A 386 3.09 2.11 6.40
C HIS A 386 3.18 2.87 7.75
N VAL A 387 4.34 2.84 8.42
CA VAL A 387 4.57 3.57 9.68
C VAL A 387 4.35 5.07 9.52
N LEU A 388 4.67 5.62 8.34
CA LEU A 388 4.48 7.04 8.02
C LEU A 388 3.30 7.26 7.08
N PHE A 389 3.19 6.46 6.01
CA PHE A 389 2.35 6.84 4.88
C PHE A 389 0.86 6.53 5.05
N THR A 390 0.43 5.76 6.06
CA THR A 390 -0.99 5.33 6.17
C THR A 390 -1.98 6.44 6.54
N ARG A 391 -1.54 7.51 7.22
CA ARG A 391 -2.40 8.63 7.65
C ARG A 391 -1.70 9.98 7.56
N LEU A 392 -0.65 10.07 6.74
CA LEU A 392 0.16 11.28 6.64
C LEU A 392 -0.68 12.49 6.24
N SER A 393 -1.64 12.31 5.33
CA SER A 393 -2.54 13.37 4.86
C SER A 393 -3.43 13.95 5.95
N LEU A 394 -3.73 13.16 6.99
CA LEU A 394 -4.59 13.57 8.10
C LEU A 394 -3.79 14.09 9.31
N ILE A 395 -2.46 14.02 9.27
CA ILE A 395 -1.61 14.49 10.37
C ILE A 395 -0.77 15.68 9.93
N HIS A 396 -0.22 15.63 8.72
CA HIS A 396 0.70 16.63 8.21
C HIS A 396 0.74 16.61 6.67
N PRO A 397 -0.29 17.14 5.98
CA PRO A 397 -0.33 17.16 4.51
C PRO A 397 0.60 18.21 3.88
N HIS A 398 1.12 19.16 4.66
CA HIS A 398 1.88 20.32 4.19
C HIS A 398 3.40 20.20 4.41
N ALA A 399 4.14 21.15 3.85
CA ALA A 399 5.60 21.23 4.00
C ALA A 399 6.03 21.44 5.45
N THR A 400 7.01 20.65 5.91
CA THR A 400 7.60 20.89 7.23
C THR A 400 8.56 22.08 7.23
N VAL A 401 8.77 22.70 8.38
CA VAL A 401 9.78 23.74 8.63
C VAL A 401 11.19 23.13 8.62
N TRP A 402 11.32 21.89 9.11
CA TRP A 402 12.58 21.15 9.06
C TRP A 402 12.95 20.81 7.60
N GLY A 403 14.23 20.96 7.25
CA GLY A 403 14.72 20.68 5.89
C GLY A 403 14.29 21.69 4.82
N ARG A 404 13.79 22.87 5.19
CA ARG A 404 13.34 23.93 4.25
C ARG A 404 14.44 24.43 3.30
N GLU A 405 15.70 24.31 3.70
CA GLU A 405 16.86 24.68 2.89
C GLU A 405 17.28 23.61 1.89
N ALA A 406 16.82 22.36 2.05
CA ALA A 406 17.07 21.30 1.09
C ALA A 406 16.21 21.53 -0.17
N ALA A 407 16.81 21.35 -1.35
CA ALA A 407 16.19 21.62 -2.65
C ALA A 407 14.81 20.95 -2.85
N ASP A 408 14.56 19.83 -2.16
CA ASP A 408 13.29 19.12 -2.24
C ASP A 408 12.29 19.40 -1.12
N GLY A 409 12.73 19.97 0.01
CA GLY A 409 11.94 20.10 1.23
C GLY A 409 11.38 18.76 1.74
N MET A 410 10.98 18.71 2.99
CA MET A 410 10.17 17.60 3.49
C MET A 410 8.70 17.81 3.12
N LEU A 411 8.40 17.59 1.84
CA LEU A 411 7.07 17.73 1.25
C LEU A 411 6.35 16.36 1.22
N PRO A 412 5.24 16.17 1.97
CA PRO A 412 4.46 14.93 1.96
C PRO A 412 4.08 14.45 0.56
N PHE A 413 3.70 15.37 -0.33
CA PHE A 413 3.38 15.08 -1.73
C PHE A 413 4.56 14.44 -2.48
N LYS A 414 5.76 15.03 -2.38
CA LYS A 414 6.97 14.47 -3.02
C LYS A 414 7.39 13.14 -2.38
N ARG A 415 7.26 13.01 -1.05
CA ARG A 415 7.66 11.81 -0.31
C ARG A 415 6.79 10.60 -0.63
N THR A 416 5.47 10.81 -0.72
CA THR A 416 4.52 9.77 -1.18
C THR A 416 4.75 9.40 -2.64
N ALA A 417 4.97 10.39 -3.53
CA ALA A 417 5.32 10.13 -4.93
C ALA A 417 6.62 9.32 -5.07
N HIS A 418 7.67 9.65 -4.30
CA HIS A 418 8.91 8.88 -4.29
C HIS A 418 8.70 7.44 -3.83
N ALA A 419 7.94 7.22 -2.75
CA ALA A 419 7.62 5.88 -2.27
C ALA A 419 6.82 5.06 -3.31
N LEU A 420 5.94 5.70 -4.08
CA LEU A 420 5.17 5.03 -5.13
C LEU A 420 6.01 4.65 -6.35
N LYS A 421 6.98 5.48 -6.75
CA LYS A 421 7.89 5.18 -7.88
C LYS A 421 8.72 3.93 -7.67
N VAL A 422 8.97 3.56 -6.41
CA VAL A 422 9.72 2.35 -6.06
C VAL A 422 9.02 1.09 -6.56
N TYR A 423 7.69 1.03 -6.50
CA TYR A 423 6.93 -0.15 -6.95
C TYR A 423 7.11 -0.39 -8.45
N VAL A 424 7.06 0.68 -9.25
CA VAL A 424 7.25 0.61 -10.70
C VAL A 424 8.65 0.09 -11.02
N ARG A 425 9.69 0.73 -10.48
CA ARG A 425 11.09 0.34 -10.70
C ARG A 425 11.38 -1.09 -10.26
N CYS A 426 10.85 -1.51 -9.10
CA CYS A 426 11.04 -2.87 -8.62
C CYS A 426 10.36 -3.89 -9.53
N GLU A 427 9.12 -3.61 -9.96
CA GLU A 427 8.38 -4.51 -10.83
C GLU A 427 9.04 -4.64 -12.21
N GLU A 428 9.47 -3.54 -12.82
CA GLU A 428 10.23 -3.52 -14.08
C GLU A 428 11.51 -4.37 -13.96
N LYS A 429 12.32 -4.16 -12.92
CA LYS A 429 13.56 -4.91 -12.72
C LYS A 429 13.31 -6.41 -12.51
N LEU A 430 12.25 -6.77 -11.79
CA LEU A 430 11.85 -8.16 -11.60
C LEU A 430 11.39 -8.78 -12.93
N ALA A 431 10.62 -8.03 -13.71
CA ALA A 431 10.14 -8.44 -15.03
C ALA A 431 11.29 -8.66 -16.02
N GLU A 432 12.25 -7.73 -16.09
CA GLU A 432 13.46 -7.84 -16.92
C GLU A 432 14.31 -9.06 -16.55
N THR A 433 14.48 -9.29 -15.24
CA THR A 433 15.22 -10.46 -14.74
C THR A 433 14.50 -11.75 -15.14
N GLN A 434 13.17 -11.81 -15.00
CA GLN A 434 12.38 -12.97 -15.37
C GLN A 434 12.37 -13.20 -16.89
N ALA A 435 12.31 -12.14 -17.70
CA ALA A 435 12.35 -12.21 -19.16
C ALA A 435 13.69 -12.74 -19.66
N SER A 436 14.78 -12.39 -18.97
CA SER A 436 16.15 -12.82 -19.29
C SER A 436 16.49 -14.25 -18.85
N VAL A 437 15.52 -15.02 -18.32
CA VAL A 437 15.78 -16.35 -17.72
C VAL A 437 16.40 -17.35 -18.68
N LEU A 438 16.10 -17.25 -19.97
CA LEU A 438 16.68 -18.12 -20.99
C LEU A 438 18.17 -17.82 -21.24
N SER A 439 18.58 -16.58 -21.01
CA SER A 439 19.96 -16.11 -21.21
C SER A 439 20.86 -16.50 -20.04
N HIS A 440 20.40 -16.35 -18.80
CA HIS A 440 21.19 -16.65 -17.60
C HIS A 440 20.92 -18.05 -17.00
N GLY A 441 19.89 -18.76 -17.44
CA GLY A 441 19.65 -20.17 -17.10
C GLY A 441 19.16 -20.46 -15.67
N GLN A 442 18.86 -19.44 -14.86
CA GLN A 442 18.46 -19.58 -13.44
C GLN A 442 16.94 -19.77 -13.30
N THR A 443 16.41 -20.84 -13.89
CA THR A 443 14.97 -21.11 -13.96
C THR A 443 14.28 -21.35 -12.62
N GLY A 444 15.02 -21.71 -11.58
CA GLY A 444 14.51 -21.89 -10.23
C GLY A 444 14.08 -20.58 -9.55
N MET A 445 14.47 -19.42 -10.07
CA MET A 445 14.02 -18.12 -9.53
C MET A 445 12.64 -17.71 -10.06
N VAL A 446 12.12 -18.35 -11.12
CA VAL A 446 10.89 -17.92 -11.81
C VAL A 446 9.69 -17.81 -10.86
N PHE A 447 9.53 -18.79 -9.94
CA PHE A 447 8.46 -18.75 -8.95
C PHE A 447 8.62 -17.61 -7.95
N ASP A 448 9.82 -17.41 -7.40
CA ASP A 448 10.09 -16.37 -6.42
C ASP A 448 9.93 -14.97 -7.03
N LEU A 449 10.38 -14.79 -8.28
CA LEU A 449 10.21 -13.55 -9.04
C LEU A 449 8.73 -13.25 -9.30
N GLN A 450 7.95 -14.23 -9.77
CA GLN A 450 6.53 -14.05 -10.03
C GLN A 450 5.76 -13.77 -8.72
N GLU A 451 6.01 -14.54 -7.65
CA GLU A 451 5.37 -14.35 -6.35
C GLU A 451 5.58 -12.92 -5.83
N LEU A 452 6.81 -12.41 -5.95
CA LEU A 452 7.16 -11.05 -5.54
C LEU A 452 6.51 -9.99 -6.44
N ARG A 453 6.50 -10.16 -7.77
CA ARG A 453 5.80 -9.26 -8.70
C ARG A 453 4.32 -9.17 -8.37
N ASP A 454 3.65 -10.31 -8.20
CA ASP A 454 2.24 -10.37 -7.84
C ASP A 454 1.97 -9.72 -6.48
N SER A 455 2.88 -9.94 -5.51
CA SER A 455 2.76 -9.32 -4.19
C SER A 455 2.87 -7.80 -4.24
N LEU A 456 3.80 -7.26 -5.03
CA LEU A 456 3.97 -5.82 -5.18
C LEU A 456 2.83 -5.15 -5.93
N ARG A 457 2.30 -5.81 -6.98
CA ARG A 457 1.13 -5.32 -7.73
C ARG A 457 -0.11 -5.27 -6.86
N MET A 458 -0.32 -6.30 -6.04
CA MET A 458 -1.48 -6.39 -5.14
C MET A 458 -1.24 -5.79 -3.76
N SER A 459 -0.12 -5.09 -3.54
CA SER A 459 0.21 -4.52 -2.23
C SER A 459 -0.87 -3.57 -1.69
N LEU A 460 -1.29 -3.82 -0.45
CA LEU A 460 -2.15 -2.92 0.33
C LEU A 460 -1.44 -1.59 0.65
N SER A 461 -0.16 -1.65 1.05
CA SER A 461 0.67 -0.47 1.36
C SER A 461 0.73 0.49 0.18
N ARG A 462 0.86 -0.03 -1.04
CA ARG A 462 0.86 0.76 -2.28
C ARG A 462 -0.45 1.53 -2.46
N ARG A 463 -1.59 0.84 -2.32
CA ARG A 463 -2.95 1.43 -2.49
C ARG A 463 -3.22 2.52 -1.46
N VAL A 464 -2.92 2.23 -0.20
CA VAL A 464 -3.06 3.20 0.89
C VAL A 464 -2.18 4.42 0.64
N THR A 465 -0.91 4.22 0.25
CA THR A 465 0.02 5.33 -0.04
C THR A 465 -0.47 6.21 -1.19
N LEU A 466 -1.07 5.63 -2.23
CA LEU A 466 -1.64 6.40 -3.35
C LEU A 466 -2.89 7.20 -2.94
N LEU A 467 -3.79 6.61 -2.15
CA LEU A 467 -4.96 7.33 -1.62
C LEU A 467 -4.52 8.50 -0.73
N GLU A 468 -3.47 8.30 0.05
CA GLU A 468 -2.86 9.34 0.88
C GLU A 468 -2.17 10.41 0.03
N HIS A 469 -1.45 10.03 -1.03
CA HIS A 469 -0.86 10.95 -2.00
C HIS A 469 -1.92 11.89 -2.60
N ARG A 470 -3.05 11.31 -3.04
CA ARG A 470 -4.15 12.07 -3.66
C ARG A 470 -4.90 12.93 -2.65
N ARG A 471 -5.08 12.46 -1.41
CA ARG A 471 -5.63 13.31 -0.34
C ARG A 471 -4.71 14.50 -0.03
N VAL A 472 -3.39 14.27 0.06
CA VAL A 472 -2.41 15.37 0.21
C VAL A 472 -2.56 16.36 -0.93
N ALA A 473 -2.66 15.89 -2.17
CA ALA A 473 -2.85 16.75 -3.35
C ALA A 473 -4.13 17.61 -3.21
N ARG A 474 -5.28 17.02 -2.83
CA ARG A 474 -6.52 17.77 -2.60
C ARG A 474 -6.37 18.85 -1.53
N LEU A 475 -5.82 18.49 -0.37
CA LEU A 475 -5.67 19.39 0.77
C LEU A 475 -4.67 20.53 0.50
N THR A 476 -3.66 20.28 -0.34
CA THR A 476 -2.60 21.26 -0.64
C THR A 476 -2.75 21.96 -1.99
N ARG A 477 -3.81 21.66 -2.74
CA ARG A 477 -4.02 22.12 -4.13
C ARG A 477 -2.91 21.67 -5.09
N GLY A 478 -2.36 20.48 -4.86
CA GLY A 478 -1.52 19.78 -5.83
C GLY A 478 -2.34 19.17 -6.97
N ASP A 479 -1.69 18.91 -8.10
CA ASP A 479 -2.33 18.32 -9.27
C ASP A 479 -2.59 16.81 -9.07
N ILE A 480 -3.78 16.36 -9.47
CA ILE A 480 -4.26 14.97 -9.35
C ILE A 480 -4.32 14.26 -10.73
N GLY A 481 -4.02 14.99 -11.81
CA GLY A 481 -4.42 14.65 -13.18
C GLY A 481 -3.48 13.77 -14.01
N ASP A 482 -2.20 13.61 -13.63
CA ASP A 482 -1.21 12.87 -14.44
C ASP A 482 -0.18 12.12 -13.58
N ASP A 483 -0.68 11.44 -12.55
CA ASP A 483 0.17 10.69 -11.63
C ASP A 483 0.62 9.37 -12.29
N GLU A 484 1.91 9.29 -12.65
CA GLU A 484 2.56 8.06 -13.13
C GLU A 484 2.31 6.88 -12.18
N ALA A 485 2.25 7.14 -10.87
CA ALA A 485 1.97 6.09 -9.90
C ALA A 485 0.53 5.57 -10.00
N ALA A 486 -0.45 6.45 -10.24
CA ALA A 486 -1.84 6.07 -10.44
C ALA A 486 -2.00 5.21 -11.70
N LYS A 487 -1.37 5.59 -12.82
CA LYS A 487 -1.36 4.78 -14.04
C LYS A 487 -0.71 3.41 -13.81
N ALA A 488 0.39 3.38 -13.06
CA ALA A 488 1.10 2.15 -12.77
C ALA A 488 0.36 1.20 -11.81
N MET A 489 -0.72 1.63 -11.12
CA MET A 489 -1.52 0.76 -10.25
C MET A 489 -2.19 -0.39 -11.00
N GLY A 490 -2.35 -0.26 -12.32
CA GLY A 490 -3.04 -1.22 -13.15
C GLY A 490 -4.54 -0.92 -13.27
N PRO A 491 -5.37 -1.96 -13.41
CA PRO A 491 -6.74 -1.81 -13.87
C PRO A 491 -7.56 -0.82 -13.04
N LEU A 492 -8.29 0.06 -13.73
CA LEU A 492 -9.22 1.03 -13.14
C LEU A 492 -10.56 0.37 -12.72
N ALA A 493 -10.46 -0.73 -11.97
CA ALA A 493 -11.57 -1.54 -11.48
C ALA A 493 -11.62 -1.50 -9.95
N CYS A 494 -12.83 -1.52 -9.36
CA CYS A 494 -13.00 -1.51 -7.91
C CYS A 494 -12.35 -2.75 -7.26
N GLU A 495 -12.44 -3.91 -7.89
CA GLU A 495 -11.82 -5.16 -7.46
C GLU A 495 -10.30 -5.03 -7.27
N ASN A 496 -9.63 -4.26 -8.13
CA ASN A 496 -8.19 -4.03 -8.02
C ASN A 496 -7.82 -3.36 -6.70
N TRP A 497 -8.72 -2.59 -6.08
CA TRP A 497 -8.46 -1.89 -4.82
C TRP A 497 -8.74 -2.73 -3.57
N VAL A 498 -9.65 -3.69 -3.66
CA VAL A 498 -10.05 -4.52 -2.51
C VAL A 498 -9.31 -5.86 -2.44
N GLN A 499 -8.96 -6.45 -3.59
CA GLN A 499 -8.10 -7.63 -3.62
C GLN A 499 -6.67 -7.18 -3.37
N THR A 500 -6.16 -7.43 -2.16
CA THR A 500 -4.85 -6.96 -1.75
C THR A 500 -4.03 -8.03 -1.03
N LYS A 501 -2.71 -7.90 -1.08
CA LYS A 501 -1.76 -8.60 -0.23
C LYS A 501 -1.18 -7.61 0.79
N ASP A 502 -1.25 -7.98 2.06
CA ASP A 502 -0.68 -7.19 3.14
C ASP A 502 0.76 -7.63 3.41
N ASN A 503 1.71 -6.82 2.94
CA ASN A 503 3.14 -7.06 3.11
C ASN A 503 3.74 -6.27 4.27
N ARG A 504 2.91 -5.59 5.06
CA ARG A 504 3.38 -4.76 6.18
C ARG A 504 4.04 -5.63 7.23
N ASP A 505 5.27 -5.25 7.58
CA ASP A 505 6.04 -5.90 8.64
C ASP A 505 5.79 -5.17 9.95
N PHE A 506 5.12 -5.84 10.89
CA PHE A 506 4.87 -5.35 12.24
C PHE A 506 5.79 -6.00 13.27
N ASP A 507 6.81 -6.74 12.83
CA ASP A 507 7.79 -7.42 13.67
C ASP A 507 9.20 -6.84 13.42
N ALA A 508 9.28 -5.59 12.97
CA ALA A 508 10.50 -4.90 12.56
C ALA A 508 11.25 -4.22 13.73
N ALA A 509 10.61 -4.03 14.87
CA ALA A 509 11.20 -3.48 16.09
C ALA A 509 11.43 -4.57 17.16
N PHE A 510 10.68 -4.54 18.26
CA PHE A 510 10.84 -5.46 19.39
C PHE A 510 9.49 -5.98 19.87
N ASP A 511 9.47 -7.24 20.31
CA ASP A 511 8.30 -7.88 20.91
C ASP A 511 8.72 -8.70 22.15
N TYR A 512 8.11 -8.38 23.29
CA TYR A 512 8.30 -9.08 24.57
C TYR A 512 7.01 -9.74 25.06
N GLY A 513 6.19 -10.24 24.13
CA GLY A 513 4.82 -10.73 24.38
C GLY A 513 3.75 -9.66 24.14
N TYR A 514 4.13 -8.51 23.60
CA TYR A 514 3.25 -7.39 23.28
C TYR A 514 3.83 -6.59 22.11
N ASN A 515 3.14 -6.65 20.99
CA ASN A 515 3.54 -5.98 19.76
C ASN A 515 3.17 -4.49 19.80
N VAL A 516 4.15 -3.66 20.15
CA VAL A 516 4.02 -2.20 20.27
C VAL A 516 3.69 -1.54 18.94
N GLU A 517 4.23 -2.06 17.83
CA GLU A 517 4.02 -1.51 16.49
C GLU A 517 2.55 -1.57 16.09
N ARG A 518 1.90 -2.72 16.30
CA ARG A 518 0.46 -2.91 16.05
C ARG A 518 -0.39 -2.01 16.94
N ALA A 519 -0.06 -1.93 18.22
CA ALA A 519 -0.79 -1.12 19.19
C ALA A 519 -0.74 0.39 18.83
N LEU A 520 0.41 0.88 18.39
CA LEU A 520 0.58 2.27 18.00
C LEU A 520 0.04 2.58 16.60
N HIS A 521 0.12 1.63 15.67
CA HIS A 521 -0.43 1.81 14.33
C HIS A 521 -1.97 1.78 14.32
N GLY A 522 -2.56 0.94 15.15
CA GLY A 522 -4.01 0.85 15.35
C GLY A 522 -4.58 2.16 15.88
N ARG A 523 -5.64 2.66 15.24
CA ARG A 523 -6.47 3.76 15.77
C ARG A 523 -7.92 3.30 15.77
N GLY A 524 -8.37 2.76 16.90
CA GLY A 524 -9.41 1.73 16.89
C GLY A 524 -8.73 0.37 16.79
N SER A 525 -9.30 -0.68 17.37
CA SER A 525 -8.65 -1.98 17.66
C SER A 525 -7.97 -2.69 16.46
N LEU A 526 -8.13 -2.19 15.23
CA LEU A 526 -7.64 -2.77 14.00
C LEU A 526 -6.90 -1.75 13.12
N ALA A 527 -5.89 -2.23 12.40
CA ALA A 527 -5.23 -1.45 11.35
C ALA A 527 -6.17 -1.22 10.15
N PRO A 528 -5.90 -0.21 9.30
CA PRO A 528 -6.67 0.00 8.07
C PRO A 528 -6.73 -1.25 7.20
N ARG A 529 -7.95 -1.56 6.76
CA ARG A 529 -8.34 -2.72 5.95
C ARG A 529 -9.22 -2.26 4.77
N GLU A 530 -9.95 -3.19 4.17
CA GLU A 530 -10.81 -2.99 3.00
C GLU A 530 -11.78 -1.80 3.12
N ALA A 531 -12.53 -1.69 4.22
CA ALA A 531 -13.49 -0.60 4.41
C ALA A 531 -12.83 0.79 4.37
N CYS A 532 -11.66 0.94 4.99
CA CYS A 532 -10.88 2.18 4.96
C CYS A 532 -10.44 2.54 3.53
N VAL A 533 -10.03 1.54 2.74
CA VAL A 533 -9.65 1.72 1.32
C VAL A 533 -10.88 2.16 0.52
N LEU A 534 -12.02 1.50 0.68
CA LEU A 534 -13.27 1.81 -0.01
C LEU A 534 -13.78 3.23 0.30
N PHE A 535 -13.74 3.64 1.57
CA PHE A 535 -14.21 4.98 1.98
C PHE A 535 -13.30 6.08 1.43
N ALA A 536 -11.98 5.86 1.46
CA ALA A 536 -11.02 6.79 0.86
C ALA A 536 -11.13 6.83 -0.68
N LEU A 537 -11.37 5.67 -1.32
CA LEU A 537 -11.60 5.57 -2.75
C LEU A 537 -12.90 6.27 -3.17
N ALA A 538 -13.95 6.18 -2.37
CA ALA A 538 -15.20 6.91 -2.60
C ALA A 538 -14.99 8.43 -2.55
N ALA A 539 -14.24 8.92 -1.55
CA ALA A 539 -13.87 10.34 -1.46
C ALA A 539 -13.06 10.80 -2.67
N ASP A 540 -12.08 10.01 -3.11
CA ASP A 540 -11.29 10.32 -4.30
C ASP A 540 -12.13 10.31 -5.58
N THR A 541 -13.00 9.31 -5.74
CA THR A 541 -13.88 9.18 -6.91
C THR A 541 -14.85 10.37 -6.99
N ALA A 542 -15.45 10.76 -5.85
CA ALA A 542 -16.33 11.92 -5.76
C ALA A 542 -15.60 13.21 -6.18
N TRP A 543 -14.37 13.41 -5.67
CA TRP A 543 -13.54 14.53 -6.08
C TRP A 543 -13.25 14.54 -7.58
N CYS A 544 -12.86 13.40 -8.15
CA CYS A 544 -12.50 13.30 -9.56
C CYS A 544 -13.68 13.58 -10.47
N ILE A 545 -14.87 13.07 -10.14
CA ILE A 545 -16.09 13.39 -10.88
C ILE A 545 -16.38 14.90 -10.81
N ALA A 546 -16.35 15.48 -9.60
CA ALA A 546 -16.72 16.87 -9.38
C ALA A 546 -15.71 17.87 -9.99
N THR A 547 -14.45 17.47 -10.18
CA THR A 547 -13.39 18.29 -10.79
C THR A 547 -13.05 17.89 -12.21
N GLU A 548 -13.72 16.89 -12.77
CA GLU A 548 -13.42 16.31 -14.09
C GLU A 548 -11.96 15.82 -14.23
N SER A 549 -11.36 15.39 -13.11
CA SER A 549 -9.99 14.86 -13.04
C SER A 549 -9.91 13.35 -13.33
N SER A 550 -8.70 12.84 -13.54
CA SER A 550 -8.42 11.42 -13.73
C SER A 550 -8.82 10.58 -12.50
N SER A 551 -9.77 9.65 -12.70
CA SER A 551 -10.28 8.72 -11.67
C SER A 551 -9.41 7.47 -11.56
N MET A 552 -9.44 6.83 -10.39
CA MET A 552 -8.80 5.53 -10.13
C MET A 552 -9.70 4.33 -10.40
N VAL A 553 -10.98 4.60 -10.71
CA VAL A 553 -11.99 3.61 -11.09
C VAL A 553 -12.82 4.13 -12.25
N THR A 554 -13.24 3.23 -13.14
CA THR A 554 -14.11 3.54 -14.28
C THR A 554 -15.59 3.56 -13.90
N LYS A 555 -16.01 2.75 -12.94
CA LYS A 555 -17.41 2.59 -12.52
C LYS A 555 -17.61 3.01 -11.06
N PRO A 556 -18.07 4.24 -10.80
CA PRO A 556 -18.36 4.73 -9.44
C PRO A 556 -19.38 3.88 -8.67
N SER A 557 -20.35 3.28 -9.37
CA SER A 557 -21.38 2.42 -8.77
C SER A 557 -20.81 1.19 -8.08
N GLU A 558 -19.73 0.60 -8.59
CA GLU A 558 -19.07 -0.56 -7.97
C GLU A 558 -18.40 -0.19 -6.64
N VAL A 559 -17.88 1.04 -6.52
CA VAL A 559 -17.33 1.56 -5.25
C VAL A 559 -18.45 1.72 -4.22
N LEU A 560 -19.58 2.32 -4.61
CA LEU A 560 -20.74 2.49 -3.74
C LEU A 560 -21.29 1.15 -3.25
N GLU A 561 -21.43 0.16 -4.13
CA GLU A 561 -21.93 -1.16 -3.78
C GLU A 561 -21.03 -1.85 -2.74
N LYS A 562 -19.72 -1.95 -3.01
CA LYS A 562 -18.79 -2.61 -2.08
C LYS A 562 -18.66 -1.85 -0.76
N ALA A 563 -18.67 -0.52 -0.78
CA ALA A 563 -18.60 0.28 0.45
C ALA A 563 -19.84 0.07 1.34
N ARG A 564 -21.03 -0.05 0.74
CA ARG A 564 -22.26 -0.40 1.48
C ARG A 564 -22.19 -1.81 2.06
N GLN A 565 -21.76 -2.80 1.28
CA GLN A 565 -21.56 -4.18 1.77
C GLN A 565 -20.59 -4.22 2.96
N ALA A 566 -19.49 -3.47 2.90
CA ALA A 566 -18.55 -3.37 4.02
C ALA A 566 -19.18 -2.73 5.28
N LYS A 567 -20.10 -1.78 5.10
CA LYS A 567 -20.83 -1.12 6.20
C LYS A 567 -21.92 -2.02 6.80
N GLU A 568 -22.61 -2.83 6.02
CA GLU A 568 -23.70 -3.71 6.45
C GLU A 568 -23.28 -4.78 7.47
N VAL A 569 -22.01 -5.14 7.50
CA VAL A 569 -21.43 -6.08 8.50
C VAL A 569 -21.47 -5.50 9.93
N VAL A 570 -21.61 -4.18 10.05
CA VAL A 570 -21.62 -3.46 11.33
C VAL A 570 -23.05 -3.12 11.72
N ASP A 571 -23.42 -3.49 12.95
CA ASP A 571 -24.72 -3.14 13.52
C ASP A 571 -24.89 -1.60 13.57
N PRO A 572 -25.90 -1.04 12.86
CA PRO A 572 -26.12 0.40 12.79
C PRO A 572 -26.58 1.00 14.12
N LEU A 573 -27.03 0.19 15.09
CA LEU A 573 -27.42 0.65 16.42
C LEU A 573 -26.22 0.95 17.33
N LEU A 574 -25.02 0.50 16.94
CA LEU A 574 -23.81 0.77 17.71
C LEU A 574 -23.42 2.26 17.65
N PRO A 575 -22.79 2.81 18.70
CA PRO A 575 -22.15 4.12 18.62
C PRO A 575 -21.12 4.20 17.48
N PHE A 576 -20.99 5.38 16.85
CA PHE A 576 -20.12 5.56 15.67
C PHE A 576 -18.65 5.21 15.91
N ASP A 577 -18.13 5.42 17.13
CA ASP A 577 -16.77 5.03 17.51
C ASP A 577 -16.58 3.50 17.51
N GLN A 578 -17.60 2.75 17.94
CA GLN A 578 -17.58 1.29 17.89
C GLN A 578 -17.77 0.79 16.45
N GLN A 579 -18.62 1.45 15.66
CA GLN A 579 -18.77 1.14 14.24
C GLN A 579 -17.43 1.33 13.51
N ALA A 580 -16.78 2.47 13.70
CA ALA A 580 -15.50 2.80 13.10
C ALA A 580 -14.40 1.82 13.53
N SER A 581 -14.30 1.49 14.83
CA SER A 581 -13.31 0.55 15.35
C SER A 581 -13.44 -0.84 14.73
N LYS A 582 -14.67 -1.33 14.52
CA LYS A 582 -14.91 -2.62 13.82
C LYS A 582 -14.43 -2.60 12.37
N LEU A 583 -14.40 -1.44 11.73
CA LEU A 583 -13.92 -1.24 10.36
C LEU A 583 -12.41 -0.88 10.28
N GLY A 584 -11.72 -0.78 11.42
CA GLY A 584 -10.31 -0.37 11.48
C GLY A 584 -10.08 1.11 11.15
N MET A 585 -11.08 1.95 11.41
CA MET A 585 -11.10 3.38 11.14
C MET A 585 -11.26 4.16 12.45
N THR A 586 -10.82 5.42 12.45
CA THR A 586 -11.24 6.38 13.48
C THR A 586 -12.68 6.82 13.24
N THR A 587 -13.34 7.33 14.28
CA THR A 587 -14.69 7.91 14.15
C THR A 587 -14.73 9.00 13.08
N ALA A 588 -13.70 9.85 13.02
CA ALA A 588 -13.62 10.92 12.02
C ALA A 588 -13.44 10.38 10.59
N GLU A 589 -12.59 9.36 10.40
CA GLU A 589 -12.44 8.69 9.10
C GLU A 589 -13.76 8.06 8.65
N TYR A 590 -14.48 7.41 9.57
CA TYR A 590 -15.77 6.77 9.29
C TYR A 590 -16.83 7.81 8.88
N LEU A 591 -17.03 8.85 9.70
CA LEU A 591 -18.02 9.89 9.42
C LEU A 591 -17.71 10.67 8.14
N ALA A 592 -16.43 11.00 7.91
CA ALA A 592 -16.00 11.64 6.67
C ALA A 592 -16.25 10.73 5.45
N GLY A 593 -15.99 9.43 5.56
CA GLY A 593 -16.27 8.52 4.45
C GLY A 593 -17.77 8.27 4.23
N VAL A 594 -18.61 8.27 5.27
CA VAL A 594 -20.08 8.24 5.09
C VAL A 594 -20.56 9.46 4.31
N LEU A 595 -20.09 10.66 4.67
CA LEU A 595 -20.42 11.88 3.94
C LEU A 595 -19.89 11.86 2.49
N ALA A 596 -18.70 11.31 2.26
CA ALA A 596 -18.15 11.11 0.92
C ALA A 596 -19.00 10.14 0.07
N LEU A 597 -19.53 9.06 0.67
CA LEU A 597 -20.43 8.13 -0.01
C LEU A 597 -21.74 8.81 -0.43
N CYS A 598 -22.39 9.56 0.46
CA CYS A 598 -23.59 10.33 0.12
C CYS A 598 -23.33 11.34 -1.01
N THR A 599 -22.14 11.96 -1.01
CA THR A 599 -21.72 12.88 -2.07
C THR A 599 -21.48 12.15 -3.40
N LEU A 600 -20.86 10.97 -3.37
CA LEU A 600 -20.63 10.14 -4.54
C LEU A 600 -21.95 9.62 -5.14
N GLU A 601 -22.94 9.31 -4.32
CA GLU A 601 -24.28 8.91 -4.76
C GLU A 601 -24.94 10.02 -5.59
N LEU A 602 -24.93 11.27 -5.10
CA LEU A 602 -25.44 12.42 -5.84
C LEU A 602 -24.73 12.58 -7.20
N LEU A 603 -23.39 12.52 -7.20
CA LEU A 603 -22.60 12.69 -8.41
C LEU A 603 -22.85 11.58 -9.43
N THR A 604 -22.95 10.33 -8.96
CA THR A 604 -23.23 9.16 -9.80
C THR A 604 -24.63 9.26 -10.41
N TYR A 605 -25.63 9.67 -9.62
CA TYR A 605 -26.98 9.93 -10.11
C TYR A 605 -26.98 10.97 -11.22
N VAL A 606 -26.39 12.15 -10.99
CA VAL A 606 -26.34 13.25 -11.95
C VAL A 606 -25.60 12.86 -13.23
N GLN A 607 -24.50 12.09 -13.13
CA GLN A 607 -23.83 11.56 -14.32
C GLN A 607 -24.69 10.57 -15.10
N SER A 608 -25.44 9.70 -14.41
CA SER A 608 -26.30 8.70 -15.06
C SER A 608 -27.56 9.28 -15.69
N ALA A 609 -28.13 10.33 -15.10
CA ALA A 609 -29.35 10.97 -15.55
C ALA A 609 -29.14 11.89 -16.76
N GLY A 610 -27.92 12.42 -16.95
CA GLY A 610 -27.61 13.30 -18.08
C GLY A 610 -28.44 14.58 -18.06
N ASP A 611 -29.29 14.77 -19.07
CA ASP A 611 -30.21 15.91 -19.16
C ASP A 611 -31.54 15.68 -18.40
N ASP A 612 -31.83 14.44 -17.97
CA ASP A 612 -33.08 14.03 -17.30
C ASP A 612 -32.98 14.08 -15.77
N VAL A 613 -32.20 15.02 -15.22
CA VAL A 613 -32.00 15.15 -13.76
C VAL A 613 -33.30 15.59 -13.08
N ALA A 614 -33.97 14.65 -12.42
CA ALA A 614 -35.17 14.92 -11.62
C ALA A 614 -34.83 15.67 -10.33
N GLU A 615 -35.55 16.76 -10.10
CA GLU A 615 -35.37 17.66 -8.94
C GLU A 615 -35.59 16.96 -7.60
N GLU A 616 -36.66 16.18 -7.46
CA GLU A 616 -37.01 15.46 -6.22
C GLU A 616 -35.88 14.54 -5.76
N ARG A 617 -35.22 13.84 -6.70
CA ARG A 617 -34.08 12.97 -6.41
C ARG A 617 -32.85 13.74 -5.97
N VAL A 618 -32.59 14.92 -6.57
CA VAL A 618 -31.50 15.79 -6.11
C VAL A 618 -31.76 16.25 -4.68
N ALA A 619 -33.00 16.62 -4.34
CA ALA A 619 -33.38 17.02 -2.99
C ALA A 619 -33.20 15.87 -1.96
N GLU A 620 -33.57 14.63 -2.30
CA GLU A 620 -33.32 13.44 -1.45
C GLU A 620 -31.82 13.26 -1.12
N HIS A 621 -30.96 13.43 -2.13
CA HIS A 621 -29.52 13.34 -1.94
C HIS A 621 -28.96 14.52 -1.13
N ILE A 622 -29.45 15.75 -1.36
CA ILE A 622 -29.07 16.92 -0.55
C ILE A 622 -29.44 16.70 0.92
N ALA A 623 -30.63 16.19 1.21
CA ALA A 623 -31.05 15.87 2.57
C ALA A 623 -30.14 14.82 3.23
N SER A 624 -29.73 13.80 2.48
CA SER A 624 -28.81 12.76 2.97
C SER A 624 -27.41 13.32 3.26
N ILE A 625 -26.88 14.20 2.40
CA ILE A 625 -25.60 14.87 2.61
C ILE A 625 -25.68 15.82 3.82
N HIS A 626 -26.79 16.54 3.96
CA HIS A 626 -27.02 17.42 5.11
C HIS A 626 -27.03 16.62 6.42
N ASP A 627 -27.81 15.53 6.50
CA ASP A 627 -27.87 14.65 7.68
C ASP A 627 -26.48 14.07 8.03
N ALA A 628 -25.74 13.56 7.04
CA ALA A 628 -24.37 13.08 7.25
C ALA A 628 -23.41 14.20 7.71
N SER A 629 -23.62 15.44 7.27
CA SER A 629 -22.79 16.59 7.68
C SER A 629 -23.04 17.01 9.14
N GLU A 630 -24.27 16.88 9.64
CA GLU A 630 -24.60 17.17 11.04
C GLU A 630 -23.93 16.17 12.00
N HIS A 631 -23.81 14.91 11.59
CA HIS A 631 -23.11 13.87 12.37
C HIS A 631 -21.62 14.15 12.60
N LEU A 632 -20.97 15.00 11.77
CA LEU A 632 -19.59 15.43 12.00
C LEU A 632 -19.42 16.16 13.34
N SER A 633 -20.49 16.82 13.82
CA SER A 633 -20.53 17.55 15.08
C SER A 633 -19.37 18.56 15.25
N VAL A 634 -19.12 19.38 14.22
CA VAL A 634 -18.04 20.40 14.21
C VAL A 634 -18.13 21.33 15.43
N ASP A 635 -19.34 21.64 15.88
CA ASP A 635 -19.56 22.49 17.06
C ASP A 635 -19.20 21.79 18.37
N GLY A 636 -19.38 20.47 18.46
CA GLY A 636 -18.86 19.68 19.57
C GLY A 636 -17.34 19.56 19.53
N LEU A 637 -16.79 19.38 18.33
CA LEU A 637 -15.35 19.24 18.11
C LEU A 637 -14.57 20.50 18.53
N THR A 638 -15.09 21.67 18.18
CA THR A 638 -14.43 22.97 18.41
C THR A 638 -14.52 23.50 19.84
N LYS A 639 -15.41 22.95 20.68
CA LYS A 639 -15.55 23.35 22.10
C LYS A 639 -14.46 22.77 23.00
N VAL A 640 -13.83 21.68 22.61
CA VAL A 640 -12.81 21.01 23.43
C VAL A 640 -11.44 21.63 23.17
N SER A 641 -10.62 21.72 24.22
CA SER A 641 -9.23 22.16 24.13
C SER A 641 -8.32 20.96 24.13
N ASP A 642 -7.41 20.92 23.16
CA ASP A 642 -6.40 19.87 23.11
C ASP A 642 -5.16 20.31 23.90
N PRO A 643 -4.54 19.43 24.70
CA PRO A 643 -3.21 19.69 25.25
C PRO A 643 -2.15 19.83 24.14
N LEU A 644 -2.27 19.08 23.06
CA LEU A 644 -1.32 19.02 21.96
C LEU A 644 -2.00 19.07 20.59
N ALA A 645 -2.39 17.92 20.06
CA ALA A 645 -2.84 17.72 18.69
C ALA A 645 -3.81 16.54 18.57
N GLU A 646 -4.44 16.12 19.68
CA GLU A 646 -5.26 14.92 19.79
C GLU A 646 -6.34 14.83 18.71
N ARG A 647 -7.01 15.95 18.39
CA ARG A 647 -8.09 16.03 17.40
C ARG A 647 -7.65 16.56 16.04
N LEU A 648 -6.36 16.77 15.82
CA LEU A 648 -5.86 17.33 14.55
C LEU A 648 -6.30 16.50 13.34
N LEU A 649 -6.33 15.17 13.50
CA LEU A 649 -6.80 14.22 12.48
C LEU A 649 -8.23 14.52 12.03
N ASP A 650 -9.12 14.77 12.99
CA ASP A 650 -10.53 15.03 12.74
C ASP A 650 -10.71 16.31 11.92
N TYR A 651 -9.91 17.35 12.20
CA TYR A 651 -9.94 18.61 11.47
C TYR A 651 -9.56 18.42 10.00
N TYR A 652 -8.50 17.67 9.72
CA TYR A 652 -8.09 17.37 8.35
C TYR A 652 -9.10 16.49 7.61
N ALA A 653 -9.60 15.43 8.26
CA ALA A 653 -10.58 14.52 7.67
C ALA A 653 -11.87 15.26 7.28
N TYR A 654 -12.39 16.10 8.18
CA TYR A 654 -13.61 16.88 7.94
C TYR A 654 -13.39 17.96 6.89
N THR A 655 -12.23 18.61 6.89
CA THR A 655 -11.92 19.63 5.88
C THR A 655 -11.79 19.03 4.47
N ASP A 656 -11.19 17.84 4.32
CA ASP A 656 -11.12 17.13 3.03
C ASP A 656 -12.54 16.87 2.49
N VAL A 657 -13.40 16.21 3.28
CA VAL A 657 -14.74 15.84 2.81
C VAL A 657 -15.66 17.05 2.59
N LEU A 658 -15.59 18.08 3.45
CA LEU A 658 -16.36 19.31 3.24
C LEU A 658 -15.91 20.05 1.97
N GLY A 659 -14.62 19.97 1.64
CA GLY A 659 -14.12 20.45 0.34
C GLY A 659 -14.66 19.66 -0.84
N ILE A 660 -14.76 18.32 -0.72
CA ILE A 660 -15.40 17.47 -1.73
C ILE A 660 -16.87 17.86 -1.92
N VAL A 661 -17.63 18.04 -0.84
CA VAL A 661 -19.04 18.48 -0.87
C VAL A 661 -19.17 19.84 -1.58
N ALA A 662 -18.32 20.81 -1.24
CA ALA A 662 -18.36 22.15 -1.83
C ALA A 662 -18.14 22.12 -3.35
N VAL A 663 -17.16 21.35 -3.82
CA VAL A 663 -16.86 21.21 -5.25
C VAL A 663 -17.93 20.40 -5.97
N ALA A 664 -18.46 19.34 -5.36
CA ALA A 664 -19.57 18.56 -5.88
C ALA A 664 -20.83 19.41 -6.08
N CYS A 665 -21.18 20.25 -5.09
CA CYS A 665 -22.32 21.17 -5.21
C CYS A 665 -22.14 22.13 -6.40
N ARG A 666 -20.94 22.69 -6.58
CA ARG A 666 -20.64 23.55 -7.74
C ARG A 666 -20.81 22.81 -9.07
N PHE A 667 -20.32 21.57 -9.16
CA PHE A 667 -20.46 20.74 -10.36
C PHE A 667 -21.93 20.45 -10.67
N VAL A 668 -22.69 19.95 -9.68
CA VAL A 668 -24.10 19.57 -9.88
C VAL A 668 -24.96 20.77 -10.25
N ARG A 669 -24.70 21.96 -9.69
CA ARG A 669 -25.41 23.19 -10.04
C ARG A 669 -25.30 23.57 -11.51
N SER A 670 -24.22 23.17 -12.20
CA SER A 670 -24.07 23.42 -13.64
C SER A 670 -24.98 22.53 -14.51
N LYS A 671 -25.58 21.49 -13.91
CA LYS A 671 -26.39 20.46 -14.58
C LYS A 671 -27.82 20.32 -14.04
N ALA A 672 -28.07 20.78 -12.82
CA ALA A 672 -29.35 20.63 -12.14
C ALA A 672 -30.35 21.77 -12.48
N PRO A 673 -31.67 21.52 -12.31
CA PRO A 673 -32.71 22.55 -12.42
C PRO A 673 -32.50 23.75 -11.48
N ALA A 674 -33.10 24.90 -11.82
CA ALA A 674 -32.86 26.19 -11.16
C ALA A 674 -33.27 26.23 -9.67
N GLU A 675 -34.27 25.45 -9.26
CA GLU A 675 -34.73 25.39 -7.86
C GLU A 675 -33.76 24.59 -6.98
N ALA A 676 -33.36 23.38 -7.41
CA ALA A 676 -32.29 22.59 -6.78
C ALA A 676 -30.95 23.35 -6.68
N ALA A 677 -30.66 24.26 -7.62
CA ALA A 677 -29.45 25.06 -7.59
C ALA A 677 -29.31 25.96 -6.35
N LYS A 678 -30.43 26.40 -5.74
CA LYS A 678 -30.42 27.20 -4.52
C LYS A 678 -30.07 26.37 -3.29
N GLU A 679 -30.63 25.16 -3.19
CA GLU A 679 -30.33 24.24 -2.08
C GLU A 679 -28.87 23.78 -2.13
N LEU A 680 -28.35 23.49 -3.32
CA LEU A 680 -26.93 23.17 -3.52
C LEU A 680 -26.01 24.34 -3.15
N GLN A 681 -26.41 25.59 -3.43
CA GLN A 681 -25.67 26.76 -2.97
C GLN A 681 -25.67 26.86 -1.44
N HIS A 682 -26.81 26.59 -0.79
CA HIS A 682 -26.90 26.60 0.67
C HIS A 682 -25.97 25.54 1.31
N LEU A 683 -25.98 24.32 0.76
CA LEU A 683 -25.11 23.23 1.19
C LEU A 683 -23.63 23.56 0.97
N GLN A 684 -23.30 24.16 -0.17
CA GLN A 684 -21.96 24.67 -0.45
C GLN A 684 -21.54 25.73 0.59
N ASP A 685 -22.40 26.70 0.91
CA ASP A 685 -22.11 27.75 1.89
C ASP A 685 -21.99 27.19 3.31
N GLN A 686 -22.78 26.17 3.67
CA GLN A 686 -22.65 25.44 4.92
C GLN A 686 -21.28 24.76 5.04
N ALA A 687 -20.83 24.06 3.99
CA ALA A 687 -19.52 23.43 3.98
C ALA A 687 -18.37 24.44 4.20
N HIS A 688 -18.42 25.59 3.51
CA HIS A 688 -17.45 26.67 3.71
C HIS A 688 -17.48 27.24 5.13
N ARG A 689 -18.67 27.45 5.71
CA ARG A 689 -18.82 27.93 7.09
C ARG A 689 -18.24 26.96 8.11
N LEU A 690 -18.48 25.65 7.94
CA LEU A 690 -17.94 24.62 8.82
C LEU A 690 -16.41 24.56 8.77
N VAL A 691 -15.80 24.65 7.57
CA VAL A 691 -14.34 24.71 7.43
C VAL A 691 -13.77 26.00 8.05
N ALA A 692 -14.40 27.15 7.84
CA ALA A 692 -13.96 28.40 8.45
C ALA A 692 -13.98 28.32 10.00
N ARG A 693 -14.97 27.64 10.58
CA ARG A 693 -15.02 27.36 12.03
C ARG A 693 -13.86 26.49 12.51
N LEU A 694 -13.55 25.42 11.78
CA LEU A 694 -12.39 24.55 12.07
C LEU A 694 -11.08 25.38 12.03
N GLN A 695 -10.90 26.22 11.02
CA GLN A 695 -9.71 27.07 10.88
C GLN A 695 -9.59 28.13 11.99
N GLN A 696 -10.70 28.76 12.37
CA GLN A 696 -10.73 29.72 13.47
C GLN A 696 -10.30 29.06 14.78
N ARG A 697 -10.82 27.85 15.07
CA ARG A 697 -10.43 27.11 16.29
C ARG A 697 -8.98 26.64 16.24
N ALA A 698 -8.51 26.15 15.09
CA ALA A 698 -7.10 25.77 14.89
C ALA A 698 -6.13 26.93 15.18
N THR A 699 -6.50 28.16 14.81
CA THR A 699 -5.72 29.38 15.13
C THR A 699 -5.58 29.56 16.64
N ALA A 700 -6.68 29.45 17.38
CA ALA A 700 -6.67 29.57 18.84
C ALA A 700 -5.84 28.45 19.51
N GLN A 701 -5.95 27.24 18.99
CA GLN A 701 -5.23 26.07 19.48
C GLN A 701 -3.71 26.20 19.28
N GLN A 702 -3.27 26.64 18.09
CA GLN A 702 -1.85 26.88 17.78
C GLN A 702 -1.20 27.88 18.76
N VAL A 703 -1.90 28.94 19.14
CA VAL A 703 -1.41 29.96 20.08
C VAL A 703 -1.35 29.43 21.52
N ALA A 704 -2.28 28.55 21.90
CA ALA A 704 -2.39 28.02 23.26
C ALA A 704 -1.26 27.03 23.62
N ILE A 705 -0.74 26.29 22.63
CA ILE A 705 0.29 25.26 22.85
C ILE A 705 1.61 25.90 23.31
N LYS A 706 2.22 25.38 24.37
CA LYS A 706 3.51 25.82 24.91
C LYS A 706 4.26 24.63 25.50
N GLY A 707 5.59 24.63 25.47
CA GLY A 707 6.40 23.56 26.07
C GLY A 707 6.09 23.36 27.56
N SER A 708 5.82 24.44 28.30
CA SER A 708 5.37 24.38 29.70
C SER A 708 4.05 23.62 29.88
N GLY A 709 3.12 23.72 28.92
CA GLY A 709 1.86 22.98 28.92
C GLY A 709 2.06 21.48 28.65
N VAL A 710 2.99 21.15 27.74
CA VAL A 710 3.39 19.76 27.49
C VAL A 710 3.99 19.13 28.74
N ARG A 711 4.89 19.86 29.41
CA ARG A 711 5.46 19.43 30.69
C ARG A 711 4.37 19.19 31.74
N GLN A 712 3.46 20.15 31.92
CA GLN A 712 2.35 20.00 32.87
C GLN A 712 1.46 18.79 32.54
N HIS A 713 1.25 18.48 31.26
CA HIS A 713 0.50 17.30 30.83
C HIS A 713 1.23 15.99 31.19
N MET A 714 2.55 15.94 30.98
CA MET A 714 3.39 14.79 31.38
C MET A 714 3.51 14.62 32.90
N GLU A 715 3.27 15.67 33.69
CA GLU A 715 3.37 15.67 35.16
C GLU A 715 2.16 15.07 35.89
N ARG A 716 1.09 14.69 35.17
CA ARG A 716 -0.18 14.23 35.76
C ARG A 716 -0.02 12.92 36.53
N ASP A 717 0.71 11.94 35.98
CA ASP A 717 1.11 10.74 36.70
C ASP A 717 2.47 10.96 37.39
N ARG A 718 2.42 11.34 38.68
CA ARG A 718 3.61 11.70 39.46
C ARG A 718 4.60 10.54 39.62
N GLU A 719 4.13 9.30 39.71
CA GLU A 719 4.99 8.14 39.95
C GLU A 719 5.89 7.86 38.74
N VAL A 720 5.29 7.85 37.53
CA VAL A 720 6.05 7.68 36.28
C VAL A 720 6.91 8.92 36.01
N TRP A 721 6.34 10.11 36.22
CA TRP A 721 7.02 11.39 36.01
C TRP A 721 8.32 11.50 36.80
N ASP A 722 8.32 11.09 38.07
CA ASP A 722 9.52 11.14 38.90
C ASP A 722 10.66 10.30 38.33
N GLY A 723 10.38 9.12 37.78
CA GLY A 723 11.39 8.32 37.07
C GLY A 723 11.88 8.98 35.79
N VAL A 724 10.97 9.53 34.99
CA VAL A 724 11.30 10.20 33.71
C VAL A 724 12.17 11.43 33.93
N ARG A 725 11.85 12.26 34.92
CA ARG A 725 12.56 13.51 35.24
C ARG A 725 14.04 13.27 35.59
N MET A 726 14.35 12.14 36.20
CA MET A 726 15.71 11.79 36.62
C MET A 726 16.68 11.53 35.44
N LEU A 727 16.17 11.39 34.22
CA LEU A 727 16.98 11.19 33.02
C LEU A 727 17.59 12.49 32.44
N GLY A 728 17.19 13.66 32.95
CA GLY A 728 17.77 14.97 32.61
C GLY A 728 16.73 16.08 32.43
N GLU A 729 16.77 17.09 33.31
CA GLU A 729 15.84 18.23 33.32
C GLU A 729 15.98 19.15 32.09
N VAL A 730 17.22 19.40 31.65
CA VAL A 730 17.48 20.26 30.48
C VAL A 730 16.93 19.59 29.22
N GLU A 731 17.24 18.32 29.03
CA GLU A 731 16.80 17.56 27.87
C GLU A 731 15.30 17.32 27.84
N LEU A 732 14.68 17.19 29.01
CA LEU A 732 13.24 17.08 29.14
C LEU A 732 12.54 18.39 28.76
N ARG A 733 13.07 19.53 29.21
CA ARG A 733 12.55 20.84 28.78
C ARG A 733 12.67 21.02 27.27
N ASP A 734 13.83 20.70 26.69
CA ASP A 734 14.06 20.83 25.26
C ASP A 734 13.14 19.89 24.46
N PHE A 735 12.91 18.67 24.95
CA PHE A 735 11.93 17.74 24.38
C PHE A 735 10.51 18.34 24.39
N CYS A 736 10.06 18.89 25.52
CA CYS A 736 8.73 19.50 25.61
C CYS A 736 8.55 20.68 24.64
N GLU A 737 9.60 21.50 24.43
CA GLU A 737 9.54 22.60 23.46
C GLU A 737 9.49 22.11 22.01
N GLU A 738 10.28 21.09 21.66
CA GLU A 738 10.23 20.50 20.31
C GLU A 738 8.88 19.81 20.02
N VAL A 739 8.31 19.11 21.00
CA VAL A 739 6.97 18.54 20.90
C VAL A 739 5.91 19.63 20.71
N ALA A 740 5.98 20.71 21.49
CA ALA A 740 5.06 21.84 21.36
C ALA A 740 5.17 22.51 19.98
N LYS A 741 6.38 22.67 19.45
CA LYS A 741 6.64 23.22 18.13
C LYS A 741 6.07 22.32 17.02
N ALA A 742 6.27 21.02 17.11
CA ALA A 742 5.72 20.06 16.15
C ALA A 742 4.19 20.05 16.14
N ALA A 743 3.56 20.09 17.33
CA ALA A 743 2.11 20.19 17.45
C ALA A 743 1.58 21.49 16.80
N LYS A 744 2.22 22.64 17.08
CA LYS A 744 1.88 23.93 16.45
C LYS A 744 1.96 23.87 14.94
N GLU A 745 2.99 23.24 14.41
CA GLU A 745 3.20 23.08 12.97
C GLU A 745 2.10 22.24 12.32
N GLY A 746 1.61 21.20 13.02
CA GLY A 746 0.43 20.44 12.60
C GLY A 746 -0.82 21.32 12.47
N TRP A 747 -1.11 22.14 13.49
CA TRP A 747 -2.24 23.09 13.46
C TRP A 747 -2.06 24.21 12.42
N ASP A 748 -0.83 24.67 12.18
CA ASP A 748 -0.51 25.68 11.17
C ASP A 748 -0.91 25.22 9.75
N GLY A 749 -0.83 23.91 9.48
CA GLY A 749 -1.28 23.35 8.21
C GLY A 749 -2.76 23.55 7.94
N MET A 750 -3.61 23.50 8.97
CA MET A 750 -5.05 23.76 8.83
C MET A 750 -5.34 25.15 8.29
N LEU A 751 -4.50 26.13 8.64
CA LEU A 751 -4.63 27.52 8.21
C LEU A 751 -4.18 27.72 6.75
N LYS A 752 -3.38 26.79 6.22
CA LYS A 752 -2.89 26.82 4.83
C LYS A 752 -3.86 26.21 3.85
N ILE A 753 -4.80 25.37 4.31
CA ILE A 753 -5.83 24.79 3.45
C ILE A 753 -6.77 25.90 2.97
N LYS A 754 -7.02 25.94 1.67
CA LYS A 754 -8.00 26.86 1.08
C LYS A 754 -8.95 26.06 0.21
N LEU A 755 -10.24 26.12 0.53
CA LEU A 755 -11.29 25.48 -0.27
C LEU A 755 -11.28 25.99 -1.72
N VAL A 756 -11.64 25.12 -2.65
CA VAL A 756 -11.60 25.32 -4.12
C VAL A 756 -12.95 25.75 -4.67
#